data_AF-A0A2R6MHY4-F1
#
_entry.id   AF-A0A2R6MHY4-F1
#
_cell.length_a   1.000
_cell.length_b   1.000
_cell.length_c   1.000
_cell.angle_alpha   90.00
_cell.angle_beta   90.00
_cell.angle_gamma   90.00
#
_symmetry.space_group_name_H-M   'P 1'
#
loop_
_entity.id
_entity.type
_entity.pdbx_description
1 polymer ?
#
loop_
_entity_poly.entity_id
_entity_poly.type
_entity_poly.pdbx_seq_one_letter_code
_entity_poly.pdbx_strand_id
1 'polypeptide(L)'
;MAVVTDRGQQLLIGGLVLALFLTALVIVLNGALYTDDLQTRGAAGQTLAVDDYEGELSRELGRTLDAINDRRKSEFSTVNQSVVDATSVTSELFTRQYASGQAAYATTEAVTTEEGKIIKQDATQDATDDLMTDKSNESDWKLATRVEDTAVRQFEIQTADIAALASVKDENSSDAGSISDTFYVELTGNNGNTWEVHIFKSAPSGQFTVATIAPDDDTVTVDIRARSNTGLSIDVTTGEVNGRQVFPFAPDLSQPYNITFQNGDQISGSYELTLATSPDVQESNLYSAGSDEPYVSPAVYAVNVTMTYDTSELSRRTTVRVAPDEPTTYGRSVSIDVPQPSYTDREAIVYTSPDTGRLYSRTPDGARTDYGVTGVQAIGPKQVDLDADDVAEIPYVADNGSLMIIDGNGEGKLLVAADDSKAPISPDNENSNFGSEGTLLATGEWNGGFAVFYAGTGQDGSGDPQIYRVDTDGNPSVVSETENVDNADGGKSVAGIHDFNADGDDDLVYIGDSQQVWWIDDGTRQGTSIEPSINSIAAMGQPRRIDVNGDGDRTDPGDHWLPFTTGSGYVGLLNDDDNVVRPSSDVAAEYHPMTIFDWNGDGRRDVIYVSSNDDTLYYVTPSGDIRRILIGSEPVSVDPRTGVA
;
A
#
# COMPACT_ATOMS: atom_id res chain seq x y z
N MET A 1 61.25 62.21 11.51
CA MET A 1 59.87 62.39 12.01
C MET A 1 59.00 62.73 10.81
N ALA A 2 57.93 61.96 10.58
CA ALA A 2 56.96 62.00 9.45
C ALA A 2 57.59 61.74 8.06
N VAL A 3 57.20 60.77 7.23
CA VAL A 3 55.87 60.43 6.70
C VAL A 3 55.90 58.97 6.21
N VAL A 4 55.48 57.99 7.02
CA VAL A 4 55.18 56.62 6.54
C VAL A 4 53.89 56.05 7.17
N THR A 5 53.36 56.65 8.23
CA THR A 5 52.16 56.20 8.94
C THR A 5 50.83 56.47 8.23
N ASP A 6 50.78 57.37 7.24
CA ASP A 6 49.50 57.84 6.67
C ASP A 6 48.96 56.95 5.52
N ARG A 7 49.84 56.29 4.75
CA ARG A 7 49.42 55.42 3.62
C ARG A 7 48.95 54.02 4.05
N GLY A 8 49.52 53.48 5.13
CA GLY A 8 49.08 52.19 5.69
C GLY A 8 47.68 52.29 6.29
N GLN A 9 47.36 53.41 6.96
CA GLN A 9 46.02 53.69 7.48
C GLN A 9 44.99 53.91 6.37
N GLN A 10 45.35 54.59 5.27
CA GLN A 10 44.44 54.77 4.13
C GLN A 10 44.13 53.45 3.40
N LEU A 11 45.09 52.51 3.31
CA LEU A 11 44.83 51.17 2.78
C LEU A 11 43.95 50.32 3.70
N LEU A 12 44.14 50.42 5.02
CA LEU A 12 43.30 49.73 6.01
C LEU A 12 41.86 50.24 6.02
N ILE A 13 41.69 51.57 5.96
CA ILE A 13 40.36 52.20 5.88
C ILE A 13 39.69 51.87 4.53
N GLY A 14 40.44 51.90 3.42
CA GLY A 14 39.93 51.50 2.11
C GLY A 14 39.48 50.04 2.06
N GLY A 15 40.27 49.13 2.66
CA GLY A 15 39.92 47.71 2.76
C GLY A 15 38.68 47.45 3.61
N LEU A 16 38.52 48.16 4.73
CA LEU A 16 37.34 48.04 5.60
C LEU A 16 36.06 48.53 4.90
N VAL A 17 36.14 49.67 4.20
CA VAL A 17 35.00 50.21 3.45
C VAL A 17 34.60 49.25 2.33
N LEU A 18 35.56 48.69 1.61
CA LEU A 18 35.29 47.69 0.56
C LEU A 18 34.65 46.43 1.14
N ALA A 19 35.14 45.93 2.28
CA ALA A 19 34.56 44.78 2.97
C ALA A 19 33.10 45.05 3.36
N LEU A 20 32.79 46.23 3.92
CA LEU A 20 31.42 46.61 4.27
C LEU A 20 30.49 46.69 3.06
N PHE A 21 30.97 47.21 1.92
CA PHE A 21 30.19 47.22 0.68
C PHE A 21 29.93 45.81 0.14
N LEU A 22 30.93 44.93 0.20
CA LEU A 22 30.78 43.53 -0.20
C LEU A 22 29.80 42.79 0.72
N THR A 23 29.89 42.98 2.03
CA THR A 23 28.93 42.40 2.99
C THR A 23 27.52 42.92 2.76
N ALA A 24 27.34 44.23 2.53
CA ALA A 24 26.03 44.80 2.22
C ALA A 24 25.48 44.26 0.89
N LEU A 25 26.33 44.08 -0.11
CA LEU A 25 25.95 43.50 -1.39
C LEU A 25 25.52 42.04 -1.23
N VAL A 26 26.25 41.25 -0.43
CA VAL A 26 25.88 39.86 -0.12
C VAL A 26 24.56 39.79 0.63
N ILE A 27 24.30 40.68 1.59
CA ILE A 27 23.03 40.72 2.32
C ILE A 27 21.86 41.07 1.38
N VAL A 28 22.03 42.03 0.46
CA VAL A 28 21.00 42.40 -0.51
C VAL A 28 20.77 41.28 -1.54
N LEU A 29 21.85 40.65 -2.02
CA LEU A 29 21.76 39.56 -2.99
C LEU A 29 21.12 38.32 -2.36
N ASN A 30 21.50 37.97 -1.13
CA ASN A 30 20.88 36.87 -0.38
C ASN A 30 19.43 37.21 -0.03
N GLY A 31 19.09 38.45 0.28
CA GLY A 31 17.71 38.88 0.52
C GLY A 31 16.81 38.79 -0.72
N ALA A 32 17.33 39.11 -1.90
CA ALA A 32 16.59 38.98 -3.15
C ALA A 32 16.38 37.50 -3.54
N LEU A 33 17.41 36.66 -3.39
CA LEU A 33 17.30 35.21 -3.63
C LEU A 33 16.33 34.53 -2.65
N TYR A 34 16.33 34.95 -1.38
CA TYR A 34 15.41 34.41 -0.37
C TYR A 34 13.95 34.83 -0.60
N THR A 35 13.72 35.98 -1.24
CA THR A 35 12.36 36.44 -1.57
C THR A 35 11.79 35.72 -2.80
N ASP A 36 12.61 35.43 -3.81
CA ASP A 36 12.22 34.63 -4.97
C ASP A 36 11.96 33.15 -4.61
N ASP A 37 12.76 32.58 -3.70
CA ASP A 37 12.59 31.21 -3.19
C ASP A 37 11.29 31.04 -2.38
N LEU A 38 10.91 32.06 -1.60
CA LEU A 38 9.65 32.06 -0.84
C LEU A 38 8.41 32.20 -1.74
N GLN A 39 8.45 33.01 -2.80
CA GLN A 39 7.31 33.16 -3.72
C GLN A 39 7.11 31.92 -4.61
N THR A 40 8.18 31.26 -5.04
CA THR A 40 8.08 30.04 -5.85
C THR A 40 7.65 28.83 -5.01
N ARG A 41 8.12 28.71 -3.75
CA ARG A 41 7.67 27.68 -2.81
C ARG A 41 6.21 27.87 -2.37
N GLY A 42 5.75 29.12 -2.19
CA GLY A 42 4.35 29.43 -1.90
C GLY A 42 3.39 29.08 -3.05
N ALA A 43 3.80 29.33 -4.30
CA ALA A 43 3.03 28.95 -5.48
C ALA A 43 2.97 27.43 -5.71
N ALA A 44 4.08 26.72 -5.45
CA ALA A 44 4.12 25.26 -5.53
C ALA A 44 3.21 24.59 -4.47
N GLY A 45 3.27 25.05 -3.21
CA GLY A 45 2.41 24.54 -2.13
C GLY A 45 0.91 24.80 -2.35
N GLN A 46 0.54 25.93 -2.96
CA GLN A 46 -0.86 26.22 -3.30
C GLN A 46 -1.36 25.44 -4.53
N THR A 47 -0.47 25.03 -5.44
CA THR A 47 -0.84 24.18 -6.58
C THR A 47 -1.14 22.75 -6.11
N LEU A 48 -0.33 22.22 -5.18
CA LEU A 48 -0.61 20.93 -4.52
C LEU A 48 -1.97 20.92 -3.82
N ALA A 49 -2.32 22.00 -3.11
CA ALA A 49 -3.63 22.14 -2.47
C ALA A 49 -4.82 22.18 -3.46
N VAL A 50 -4.60 22.65 -4.70
CA VAL A 50 -5.62 22.61 -5.77
C VAL A 50 -5.80 21.17 -6.26
N ASP A 51 -4.70 20.47 -6.48
CA ASP A 51 -4.73 19.10 -6.98
C ASP A 51 -5.35 18.15 -5.93
N ASP A 52 -5.07 18.37 -4.63
CA ASP A 52 -5.72 17.67 -3.51
C ASP A 52 -7.24 17.91 -3.47
N TYR A 53 -7.65 19.17 -3.63
CA TYR A 53 -9.08 19.54 -3.69
C TYR A 53 -9.77 18.90 -4.90
N GLU A 54 -9.16 18.96 -6.09
CA GLU A 54 -9.70 18.34 -7.31
C GLU A 54 -9.80 16.82 -7.15
N GLY A 55 -8.82 16.17 -6.52
CA GLY A 55 -8.81 14.74 -6.24
C GLY A 55 -9.89 14.30 -5.26
N GLU A 56 -10.01 14.94 -4.10
CA GLU A 56 -11.06 14.62 -3.12
C GLU A 56 -12.46 14.87 -3.68
N LEU A 57 -12.66 15.99 -4.38
CA LEU A 57 -13.94 16.30 -5.00
C LEU A 57 -14.29 15.28 -6.10
N SER A 58 -13.32 14.86 -6.90
CA SER A 58 -13.54 13.83 -7.94
C SER A 58 -13.98 12.50 -7.32
N ARG A 59 -13.33 12.07 -6.23
CA ARG A 59 -13.67 10.83 -5.51
C ARG A 59 -15.09 10.88 -4.93
N GLU A 60 -15.45 11.95 -4.25
CA GLU A 60 -16.79 12.06 -3.63
C GLU A 60 -17.90 12.18 -4.68
N LEU A 61 -17.63 12.91 -5.78
CA LEU A 61 -18.57 12.99 -6.90
C LEU A 61 -18.72 11.66 -7.64
N GLY A 62 -17.66 10.86 -7.74
CA GLY A 62 -17.71 9.51 -8.31
C GLY A 62 -18.68 8.63 -7.53
N ARG A 63 -18.45 8.48 -6.22
CA ARG A 63 -19.34 7.71 -5.32
C ARG A 63 -20.79 8.19 -5.36
N THR A 64 -20.99 9.51 -5.43
CA THR A 64 -22.32 10.11 -5.52
C THR A 64 -23.00 9.77 -6.84
N LEU A 65 -22.26 9.80 -7.95
CA LEU A 65 -22.75 9.49 -9.28
C LEU A 65 -23.22 8.03 -9.36
N ASP A 66 -22.39 7.10 -8.94
CA ASP A 66 -22.69 5.66 -9.03
C ASP A 66 -23.87 5.30 -8.12
N ALA A 67 -23.88 5.79 -6.87
CA ALA A 67 -25.01 5.58 -5.96
C ALA A 67 -26.35 6.13 -6.48
N ILE A 68 -26.33 7.18 -7.31
CA ILE A 68 -27.55 7.75 -7.92
C ILE A 68 -28.00 6.92 -9.13
N ASN A 69 -27.06 6.51 -9.99
CA ASN A 69 -27.33 5.67 -11.15
C ASN A 69 -27.91 4.31 -10.70
N ASP A 70 -27.34 3.72 -9.65
CA ASP A 70 -27.76 2.43 -9.08
C ASP A 70 -29.19 2.43 -8.53
N ARG A 71 -29.52 3.44 -7.74
CA ARG A 71 -30.76 3.46 -6.94
C ARG A 71 -31.99 3.87 -7.74
N ARG A 72 -31.85 4.41 -8.96
CA ARG A 72 -32.96 5.03 -9.70
C ARG A 72 -33.24 4.37 -11.05
N LYS A 73 -34.20 3.44 -11.05
CA LYS A 73 -34.89 2.95 -12.26
C LYS A 73 -35.90 4.02 -12.75
N SER A 74 -35.42 5.12 -13.33
CA SER A 74 -36.23 6.30 -13.69
C SER A 74 -35.80 6.93 -15.02
N GLU A 75 -36.67 7.79 -15.58
CA GLU A 75 -36.36 8.60 -16.77
C GLU A 75 -35.11 9.47 -16.57
N PHE A 76 -34.32 9.67 -17.64
CA PHE A 76 -33.05 10.41 -17.61
C PHE A 76 -33.17 11.78 -16.93
N SER A 77 -34.22 12.55 -17.21
CA SER A 77 -34.43 13.87 -16.61
C SER A 77 -34.43 13.87 -15.07
N THR A 78 -34.92 12.79 -14.44
CA THR A 78 -34.96 12.64 -12.99
C THR A 78 -33.59 12.23 -12.43
N VAL A 79 -32.91 11.31 -13.12
CA VAL A 79 -31.54 10.88 -12.76
C VAL A 79 -30.59 12.08 -12.88
N ASN A 80 -30.62 12.77 -14.01
CA ASN A 80 -29.83 13.97 -14.27
C ASN A 80 -30.06 15.06 -13.22
N GLN A 81 -31.31 15.43 -12.94
CA GLN A 81 -31.59 16.44 -11.92
C GLN A 81 -31.03 16.05 -10.55
N SER A 82 -31.12 14.77 -10.20
CA SER A 82 -30.61 14.28 -8.92
C SER A 82 -29.08 14.32 -8.84
N VAL A 83 -28.39 13.99 -9.93
CA VAL A 83 -26.93 14.11 -10.02
C VAL A 83 -26.53 15.58 -9.90
N VAL A 84 -27.17 16.48 -10.65
CA VAL A 84 -26.89 17.93 -10.59
C VAL A 84 -27.13 18.49 -9.19
N ASP A 85 -28.23 18.12 -8.53
CA ASP A 85 -28.55 18.56 -7.17
C ASP A 85 -27.51 18.04 -6.17
N ALA A 86 -27.15 16.76 -6.25
CA ALA A 86 -26.18 16.15 -5.36
C ALA A 86 -24.78 16.75 -5.57
N THR A 87 -24.32 16.89 -6.81
CA THR A 87 -23.05 17.56 -7.16
C THR A 87 -23.01 18.99 -6.63
N SER A 88 -24.13 19.73 -6.71
CA SER A 88 -24.20 21.09 -6.17
C SER A 88 -24.07 21.12 -4.65
N VAL A 89 -24.72 20.18 -3.94
CA VAL A 89 -24.60 20.05 -2.48
C VAL A 89 -23.19 19.63 -2.06
N THR A 90 -22.62 18.62 -2.72
CA THR A 90 -21.26 18.14 -2.44
C THR A 90 -20.24 19.24 -2.65
N SER A 91 -20.30 19.94 -3.80
CA SER A 91 -19.36 21.03 -4.07
C SER A 91 -19.52 22.21 -3.09
N GLU A 92 -20.73 22.57 -2.66
CA GLU A 92 -20.93 23.59 -1.61
C GLU A 92 -20.36 23.18 -0.24
N LEU A 93 -20.38 21.89 0.10
CA LEU A 93 -19.79 21.38 1.34
C LEU A 93 -18.26 21.44 1.28
N PHE A 94 -17.68 20.98 0.17
CA PHE A 94 -16.24 21.03 -0.08
C PHE A 94 -15.70 22.47 -0.10
N THR A 95 -16.39 23.40 -0.78
CA THR A 95 -16.06 24.83 -0.73
C THR A 95 -16.01 25.36 0.70
N ARG A 96 -16.97 24.99 1.56
CA ARG A 96 -17.02 25.46 2.96
C ARG A 96 -15.92 24.87 3.82
N GLN A 97 -15.63 23.58 3.65
CA GLN A 97 -14.56 22.88 4.34
C GLN A 97 -13.21 23.53 4.04
N TYR A 98 -12.88 23.70 2.76
CA TYR A 98 -11.60 24.26 2.34
C TYR A 98 -11.47 25.75 2.68
N ALA A 99 -12.53 26.55 2.55
CA ALA A 99 -12.50 27.95 2.98
C ALA A 99 -12.29 28.16 4.49
N SER A 100 -12.53 27.13 5.31
CA SER A 100 -12.33 27.18 6.76
C SER A 100 -10.94 26.73 7.23
N GLY A 101 -10.29 25.84 6.45
CA GLY A 101 -9.01 25.22 6.81
C GLY A 101 -7.79 25.78 6.07
N GLN A 102 -7.97 26.28 4.85
CA GLN A 102 -6.90 26.87 4.03
C GLN A 102 -7.40 28.20 3.47
N ALA A 103 -6.55 29.21 3.31
CA ALA A 103 -6.94 30.56 2.86
C ALA A 103 -7.30 30.61 1.35
N ALA A 104 -8.09 29.66 0.89
CA ALA A 104 -8.50 29.45 -0.49
C ALA A 104 -10.03 29.27 -0.57
N TYR A 105 -10.62 29.76 -1.64
CA TYR A 105 -12.05 29.77 -1.88
C TYR A 105 -12.34 29.13 -3.24
N ALA A 106 -13.01 27.98 -3.25
CA ALA A 106 -13.47 27.33 -4.47
C ALA A 106 -14.93 27.70 -4.75
N THR A 107 -15.25 28.18 -5.95
CA THR A 107 -16.63 28.49 -6.35
C THR A 107 -17.04 27.61 -7.53
N THR A 108 -18.11 26.84 -7.35
CA THR A 108 -18.76 26.11 -8.46
C THR A 108 -19.52 27.10 -9.34
N GLU A 109 -19.20 27.12 -10.63
CA GLU A 109 -19.86 28.00 -11.60
C GLU A 109 -20.91 27.30 -12.44
N ALA A 110 -20.62 26.07 -12.86
CA ALA A 110 -21.50 25.28 -13.70
C ALA A 110 -21.29 23.79 -13.44
N VAL A 111 -22.41 23.06 -13.49
CA VAL A 111 -22.43 21.60 -13.48
C VAL A 111 -23.12 21.16 -14.76
N THR A 112 -22.45 20.33 -15.55
CA THR A 112 -23.01 19.73 -16.77
C THR A 112 -22.79 18.23 -16.76
N THR A 113 -23.72 17.47 -17.31
CA THR A 113 -23.67 16.00 -17.32
C THR A 113 -23.53 15.47 -18.74
N GLU A 114 -22.88 14.32 -18.87
CA GLU A 114 -22.87 13.50 -20.07
C GLU A 114 -23.92 12.39 -19.92
N GLU A 115 -24.83 12.29 -20.88
CA GLU A 115 -25.87 11.25 -20.88
C GLU A 115 -25.25 9.87 -21.21
N GLY A 116 -25.82 8.83 -20.61
CA GLY A 116 -25.40 7.45 -20.84
C GLY A 116 -26.54 6.46 -20.60
N LYS A 117 -26.19 5.19 -20.66
CA LYS A 117 -27.06 4.06 -20.36
C LYS A 117 -26.33 3.09 -19.46
N ILE A 118 -27.05 2.55 -18.49
CA ILE A 118 -26.59 1.47 -17.63
C ILE A 118 -27.27 0.18 -18.09
N ILE A 119 -26.49 -0.88 -18.25
CA ILE A 119 -26.95 -2.23 -18.53
C ILE A 119 -26.68 -3.07 -17.28
N LYS A 120 -27.69 -3.79 -16.80
CA LYS A 120 -27.62 -4.46 -15.49
C LYS A 120 -28.38 -5.77 -15.46
N GLN A 121 -27.84 -6.72 -14.70
CA GLN A 121 -28.50 -7.91 -14.19
C GLN A 121 -28.23 -7.99 -12.69
N ASP A 122 -29.27 -8.10 -11.87
CA ASP A 122 -29.17 -8.22 -10.43
C ASP A 122 -29.13 -9.74 -10.08
N ALA A 123 -28.34 -10.14 -9.08
CA ALA A 123 -28.37 -11.53 -8.62
C ALA A 123 -29.55 -11.71 -7.66
N THR A 124 -30.41 -12.70 -7.92
CA THR A 124 -31.52 -13.07 -7.03
C THR A 124 -31.09 -14.15 -6.05
N GLN A 125 -31.70 -14.18 -4.87
CA GLN A 125 -31.30 -15.10 -3.80
C GLN A 125 -31.64 -16.58 -4.09
N ASP A 126 -32.38 -16.85 -5.18
CA ASP A 126 -32.76 -18.20 -5.65
C ASP A 126 -31.89 -18.59 -6.87
N ALA A 127 -30.65 -18.96 -6.57
CA ALA A 127 -29.50 -19.14 -7.47
C ALA A 127 -29.59 -20.30 -8.51
N THR A 128 -30.65 -20.40 -9.31
CA THR A 128 -30.66 -21.32 -10.48
C THR A 128 -31.11 -20.67 -11.79
N ASP A 129 -31.45 -19.38 -11.81
CA ASP A 129 -31.99 -18.68 -13.00
C ASP A 129 -31.22 -17.39 -13.37
N ASP A 130 -30.16 -17.02 -12.64
CA ASP A 130 -29.37 -15.81 -12.91
C ASP A 130 -28.20 -16.09 -13.87
N LEU A 131 -28.44 -16.83 -14.96
CA LEU A 131 -27.43 -17.02 -16.00
C LEU A 131 -27.21 -15.71 -16.75
N MET A 132 -26.02 -15.48 -17.30
CA MET A 132 -25.71 -14.25 -18.04
C MET A 132 -26.14 -14.35 -19.52
N THR A 133 -27.38 -14.78 -19.74
CA THR A 133 -28.02 -14.90 -21.07
C THR A 133 -28.82 -13.66 -21.43
N ASP A 134 -29.06 -13.43 -22.72
CA ASP A 134 -29.90 -12.33 -23.17
C ASP A 134 -31.40 -12.53 -22.84
N LYS A 135 -32.22 -11.53 -23.15
CA LYS A 135 -33.68 -11.59 -23.03
C LYS A 135 -34.35 -12.78 -23.74
N SER A 136 -33.72 -13.35 -24.76
CA SER A 136 -34.21 -14.51 -25.51
C SER A 136 -33.63 -15.83 -25.01
N ASN A 137 -32.84 -15.81 -23.93
CA ASN A 137 -32.06 -16.91 -23.37
C ASN A 137 -30.92 -17.42 -24.27
N GLU A 138 -30.36 -16.56 -25.11
CA GLU A 138 -29.14 -16.87 -25.88
C GLU A 138 -27.90 -16.64 -24.99
N SER A 139 -26.99 -17.61 -24.97
CA SER A 139 -25.74 -17.56 -24.19
C SER A 139 -24.68 -16.66 -24.81
N ASP A 140 -24.69 -16.55 -26.15
CA ASP A 140 -23.72 -15.79 -26.92
C ASP A 140 -24.44 -14.57 -27.48
N TRP A 141 -24.19 -13.42 -26.88
CA TRP A 141 -24.96 -12.24 -27.21
C TRP A 141 -24.15 -10.96 -27.03
N LYS A 142 -24.52 -9.98 -27.84
CA LYS A 142 -23.80 -8.72 -27.95
C LYS A 142 -24.46 -7.66 -27.09
N LEU A 143 -23.65 -6.97 -26.28
CA LEU A 143 -24.11 -5.91 -25.38
C LEU A 143 -24.14 -4.57 -26.11
N ALA A 144 -23.02 -4.20 -26.74
CA ALA A 144 -22.86 -2.94 -27.44
C ALA A 144 -21.88 -3.04 -28.62
N THR A 145 -22.04 -2.15 -29.59
CA THR A 145 -21.07 -1.95 -30.67
C THR A 145 -20.54 -0.54 -30.67
N ARG A 146 -19.41 -0.33 -31.35
CA ARG A 146 -18.80 0.99 -31.55
C ARG A 146 -18.41 1.66 -30.22
N VAL A 147 -17.89 0.88 -29.28
CA VAL A 147 -17.43 1.34 -27.97
C VAL A 147 -16.00 1.85 -28.08
N GLU A 148 -15.74 3.02 -27.52
CA GLU A 148 -14.40 3.57 -27.30
C GLU A 148 -14.08 3.43 -25.80
N ASP A 149 -12.80 3.46 -25.41
CA ASP A 149 -12.39 3.40 -24.01
C ASP A 149 -13.02 4.52 -23.18
N THR A 150 -13.15 5.72 -23.75
CA THR A 150 -13.81 6.85 -23.11
C THR A 150 -15.34 6.82 -23.20
N ALA A 151 -15.92 5.66 -23.49
CA ALA A 151 -17.36 5.47 -23.65
C ALA A 151 -17.90 4.23 -22.91
N VAL A 152 -17.08 3.61 -22.07
CA VAL A 152 -17.43 2.50 -21.16
C VAL A 152 -16.80 2.75 -19.80
N ARG A 153 -17.53 2.44 -18.72
CA ARG A 153 -17.02 2.51 -17.36
C ARG A 153 -17.76 1.53 -16.45
N GLN A 154 -17.16 1.23 -15.30
CA GLN A 154 -17.77 0.46 -14.23
C GLN A 154 -18.32 -0.88 -14.73
N PHE A 155 -17.50 -1.61 -15.51
CA PHE A 155 -17.89 -2.90 -16.06
C PHE A 155 -17.65 -4.01 -15.04
N GLU A 156 -18.57 -4.14 -14.10
CA GLU A 156 -18.50 -5.07 -13.00
C GLU A 156 -19.21 -6.40 -13.29
N ILE A 157 -18.61 -7.50 -12.85
CA ILE A 157 -19.14 -8.86 -12.93
C ILE A 157 -18.94 -9.52 -11.57
N GLN A 158 -20.02 -10.05 -10.98
CA GLN A 158 -19.95 -10.75 -9.70
C GLN A 158 -20.53 -12.16 -9.83
N THR A 159 -19.82 -13.16 -9.29
CA THR A 159 -20.29 -14.54 -9.23
C THR A 159 -19.85 -15.22 -7.95
N ALA A 160 -20.77 -15.93 -7.29
CA ALA A 160 -20.47 -16.74 -6.11
C ALA A 160 -20.83 -18.23 -6.30
N ASP A 161 -21.43 -18.58 -7.45
CA ASP A 161 -21.80 -19.96 -7.74
C ASP A 161 -20.72 -20.66 -8.59
N ILE A 162 -19.76 -21.27 -7.90
CA ILE A 162 -18.71 -22.04 -8.55
C ILE A 162 -19.24 -23.28 -9.29
N ALA A 163 -20.46 -23.74 -9.00
CA ALA A 163 -21.03 -24.91 -9.65
C ALA A 163 -21.62 -24.57 -11.03
N ALA A 164 -21.96 -23.31 -11.28
CA ALA A 164 -22.38 -22.82 -12.59
C ALA A 164 -21.21 -22.68 -13.59
N LEU A 165 -19.97 -22.56 -13.09
CA LEU A 165 -18.79 -22.37 -13.92
C LEU A 165 -18.34 -23.65 -14.65
N ALA A 166 -17.93 -23.48 -15.91
CA ALA A 166 -17.23 -24.52 -16.66
C ALA A 166 -15.97 -24.99 -15.92
N SER A 167 -15.75 -26.30 -15.87
CA SER A 167 -14.62 -26.90 -15.16
C SER A 167 -13.45 -27.19 -16.09
N VAL A 168 -12.32 -26.53 -15.84
CA VAL A 168 -11.07 -26.69 -16.58
C VAL A 168 -10.03 -27.33 -15.66
N LYS A 169 -9.17 -28.20 -16.20
CA LYS A 169 -8.10 -28.79 -15.40
C LYS A 169 -7.01 -27.76 -15.09
N ASP A 170 -6.45 -27.78 -13.88
CA ASP A 170 -5.36 -26.90 -13.45
C ASP A 170 -4.18 -26.95 -14.45
N GLU A 171 -3.79 -28.16 -14.87
CA GLU A 171 -2.71 -28.40 -15.86
C GLU A 171 -2.99 -27.82 -17.26
N ASN A 172 -4.25 -27.52 -17.57
CA ASN A 172 -4.69 -27.00 -18.87
C ASN A 172 -5.23 -25.57 -18.79
N SER A 173 -5.16 -24.91 -17.63
CA SER A 173 -5.78 -23.59 -17.43
C SER A 173 -5.16 -22.50 -18.30
N SER A 174 -3.92 -22.69 -18.76
CA SER A 174 -3.21 -21.79 -19.67
C SER A 174 -3.29 -22.21 -21.14
N ASP A 175 -4.13 -23.18 -21.49
CA ASP A 175 -4.37 -23.61 -22.88
C ASP A 175 -5.67 -23.02 -23.42
N ALA A 176 -5.57 -22.16 -24.43
CA ALA A 176 -6.72 -21.45 -25.03
C ALA A 176 -7.81 -22.42 -25.53
N GLY A 177 -7.40 -23.58 -26.09
CA GLY A 177 -8.35 -24.60 -26.54
C GLY A 177 -9.08 -25.31 -25.40
N SER A 178 -8.54 -25.29 -24.18
CA SER A 178 -9.14 -25.90 -23.00
C SER A 178 -10.08 -24.96 -22.25
N ILE A 179 -9.99 -23.64 -22.49
CA ILE A 179 -10.85 -22.62 -21.87
C ILE A 179 -11.88 -22.03 -22.85
N SER A 180 -12.00 -22.55 -24.08
CA SER A 180 -12.92 -22.02 -25.10
C SER A 180 -14.39 -22.12 -24.74
N ASP A 181 -14.74 -23.11 -23.90
CA ASP A 181 -16.12 -23.38 -23.50
C ASP A 181 -16.45 -22.73 -22.14
N THR A 182 -15.58 -21.85 -21.61
CA THR A 182 -15.86 -21.10 -20.38
C THR A 182 -16.67 -19.85 -20.67
N PHE A 183 -17.31 -19.25 -19.68
CA PHE A 183 -17.80 -17.89 -19.83
C PHE A 183 -16.64 -16.93 -20.09
N TYR A 184 -16.80 -16.01 -21.05
CA TYR A 184 -15.88 -14.90 -21.22
C TYR A 184 -16.54 -13.64 -21.78
N VAL A 185 -15.95 -12.51 -21.41
CA VAL A 185 -16.21 -11.21 -22.06
C VAL A 185 -15.25 -11.08 -23.22
N GLU A 186 -15.79 -10.81 -24.41
CA GLU A 186 -15.01 -10.61 -25.64
C GLU A 186 -15.14 -9.17 -26.12
N LEU A 187 -14.00 -8.50 -26.27
CA LEU A 187 -13.90 -7.20 -26.92
C LEU A 187 -13.30 -7.36 -28.31
N THR A 188 -14.11 -7.21 -29.37
CA THR A 188 -13.62 -7.31 -30.75
C THR A 188 -13.31 -5.93 -31.32
N GLY A 189 -12.04 -5.64 -31.56
CA GLY A 189 -11.55 -4.41 -32.15
C GLY A 189 -11.96 -4.23 -33.62
N ASN A 190 -11.85 -3.00 -34.12
CA ASN A 190 -12.23 -2.69 -35.51
C ASN A 190 -11.35 -3.40 -36.57
N ASN A 191 -10.18 -3.89 -36.16
CA ASN A 191 -9.22 -4.64 -36.95
C ASN A 191 -9.54 -6.15 -36.97
N GLY A 192 -10.48 -6.60 -36.14
CA GLY A 192 -10.89 -7.99 -36.01
C GLY A 192 -10.21 -8.74 -34.86
N ASN A 193 -9.25 -8.13 -34.16
CA ASN A 193 -8.56 -8.74 -33.04
C ASN A 193 -9.45 -8.73 -31.80
N THR A 194 -9.29 -9.72 -30.92
CA THR A 194 -10.07 -9.86 -29.70
C THR A 194 -9.21 -9.69 -28.46
N TRP A 195 -9.79 -9.06 -27.43
CA TRP A 195 -9.29 -9.16 -26.06
C TRP A 195 -10.37 -9.85 -25.23
N GLU A 196 -9.97 -10.85 -24.44
CA GLU A 196 -10.92 -11.74 -23.77
C GLU A 196 -10.62 -11.83 -22.27
N VAL A 197 -11.67 -11.86 -21.45
CA VAL A 197 -11.60 -12.11 -20.00
C VAL A 197 -12.45 -13.35 -19.69
N HIS A 198 -11.78 -14.46 -19.38
CA HIS A 198 -12.39 -15.75 -19.07
C HIS A 198 -12.61 -15.93 -17.57
N ILE A 199 -13.75 -16.52 -17.22
CA ILE A 199 -14.10 -16.90 -15.84
C ILE A 199 -14.46 -18.39 -15.82
N PHE A 200 -13.75 -19.16 -15.01
CA PHE A 200 -13.97 -20.61 -14.94
C PHE A 200 -13.58 -21.20 -13.59
N LYS A 201 -13.98 -22.46 -13.39
CA LYS A 201 -13.56 -23.26 -12.25
C LYS A 201 -12.35 -24.09 -12.61
N SER A 202 -11.27 -23.94 -11.86
CA SER A 202 -10.11 -24.82 -11.97
C SER A 202 -10.28 -26.10 -11.15
N ALA A 203 -9.82 -27.23 -11.68
CA ALA A 203 -9.93 -28.55 -11.07
C ALA A 203 -8.60 -29.33 -11.12
N PRO A 204 -8.21 -30.06 -10.07
CA PRO A 204 -9.02 -30.37 -8.88
C PRO A 204 -9.01 -29.29 -7.79
N SER A 205 -8.28 -28.17 -7.96
CA SER A 205 -8.17 -27.10 -6.95
C SER A 205 -9.53 -26.58 -6.45
N GLY A 206 -10.56 -26.58 -7.30
CA GLY A 206 -11.90 -26.14 -6.94
C GLY A 206 -11.97 -24.62 -6.77
N GLN A 207 -11.14 -23.88 -7.50
CA GLN A 207 -11.01 -22.44 -7.39
C GLN A 207 -11.72 -21.71 -8.53
N PHE A 208 -12.34 -20.58 -8.22
CA PHE A 208 -12.67 -19.58 -9.22
C PHE A 208 -11.39 -19.07 -9.87
N THR A 209 -11.37 -18.89 -11.17
CA THR A 209 -10.18 -18.50 -11.93
C THR A 209 -10.55 -17.47 -12.97
N VAL A 210 -9.77 -16.37 -13.01
CA VAL A 210 -9.87 -15.33 -14.04
C VAL A 210 -8.63 -15.40 -14.90
N ALA A 211 -8.81 -15.45 -16.21
CA ALA A 211 -7.72 -15.41 -17.18
C ALA A 211 -8.00 -14.39 -18.26
N THR A 212 -6.95 -13.84 -18.86
CA THR A 212 -7.07 -12.92 -19.99
C THR A 212 -6.36 -13.46 -21.22
N ILE A 213 -6.91 -13.16 -22.40
CA ILE A 213 -6.23 -13.34 -23.68
C ILE A 213 -6.05 -11.97 -24.32
N ALA A 214 -4.79 -11.62 -24.60
CA ALA A 214 -4.41 -10.36 -25.22
C ALA A 214 -4.75 -10.35 -26.73
N PRO A 215 -4.99 -9.17 -27.34
CA PRO A 215 -5.13 -9.07 -28.79
C PRO A 215 -3.80 -9.33 -29.47
N ASP A 216 -3.63 -10.52 -30.06
CA ASP A 216 -2.44 -10.89 -30.83
C ASP A 216 -2.81 -11.51 -32.19
N ASP A 217 -2.01 -11.20 -33.21
CA ASP A 217 -2.22 -11.65 -34.60
C ASP A 217 -1.59 -13.03 -34.87
N ASP A 218 -0.62 -13.47 -34.06
CA ASP A 218 0.21 -14.64 -34.37
C ASP A 218 0.25 -15.73 -33.25
N THR A 219 0.06 -15.38 -31.97
CA THR A 219 0.09 -16.35 -30.85
C THR A 219 -0.94 -16.07 -29.75
N VAL A 220 -1.89 -17.00 -29.55
CA VAL A 220 -2.85 -16.92 -28.44
C VAL A 220 -2.16 -17.28 -27.13
N THR A 221 -1.98 -16.31 -26.24
CA THR A 221 -1.43 -16.50 -24.90
C THR A 221 -2.52 -16.31 -23.86
N VAL A 222 -2.66 -17.27 -22.95
CA VAL A 222 -3.58 -17.21 -21.81
C VAL A 222 -2.81 -16.83 -20.56
N ASP A 223 -3.12 -15.68 -19.98
CA ASP A 223 -2.56 -15.25 -18.71
C ASP A 223 -3.55 -15.51 -17.58
N ILE A 224 -3.17 -16.33 -16.60
CA ILE A 224 -3.96 -16.49 -15.37
C ILE A 224 -3.75 -15.24 -14.50
N ARG A 225 -4.82 -14.49 -14.24
CA ARG A 225 -4.77 -13.21 -13.52
C ARG A 225 -5.12 -13.34 -12.05
N ALA A 226 -6.07 -14.21 -11.72
CA ALA A 226 -6.49 -14.41 -10.34
C ALA A 226 -7.04 -15.82 -10.11
N ARG A 227 -6.92 -16.29 -8.87
CA ARG A 227 -7.59 -17.49 -8.35
C ARG A 227 -8.23 -17.16 -7.02
N SER A 228 -9.44 -17.64 -6.77
CA SER A 228 -10.16 -17.40 -5.53
C SER A 228 -10.85 -18.66 -5.03
N ASN A 229 -10.84 -18.87 -3.70
CA ASN A 229 -11.62 -19.91 -3.04
C ASN A 229 -13.03 -19.43 -2.66
N THR A 230 -13.26 -18.13 -2.73
CA THR A 230 -14.56 -17.46 -2.53
C THR A 230 -15.03 -16.89 -3.86
N GLY A 231 -16.25 -16.35 -3.93
CA GLY A 231 -16.77 -15.72 -5.15
C GLY A 231 -15.84 -14.67 -5.75
N LEU A 232 -16.13 -14.27 -6.98
CA LEU A 232 -15.41 -13.25 -7.73
C LEU A 232 -16.24 -11.97 -7.80
N SER A 233 -15.58 -10.84 -7.56
CA SER A 233 -16.00 -9.51 -7.99
C SER A 233 -14.95 -8.99 -8.95
N ILE A 234 -15.31 -8.77 -10.20
CA ILE A 234 -14.39 -8.38 -11.26
C ILE A 234 -14.84 -7.05 -11.81
N ASP A 235 -13.97 -6.05 -11.82
CA ASP A 235 -14.17 -4.86 -12.65
C ASP A 235 -13.27 -5.00 -13.87
N VAL A 236 -13.90 -5.21 -15.02
CA VAL A 236 -13.22 -5.42 -16.30
C VAL A 236 -12.52 -4.13 -16.74
N THR A 237 -13.15 -2.97 -16.55
CA THR A 237 -12.67 -1.66 -16.99
C THR A 237 -11.46 -1.15 -16.19
N THR A 238 -11.39 -1.44 -14.90
CA THR A 238 -10.21 -1.15 -14.07
C THR A 238 -9.20 -2.31 -14.06
N GLY A 239 -9.67 -3.52 -14.38
CA GLY A 239 -8.90 -4.75 -14.39
C GLY A 239 -8.67 -5.34 -13.01
N GLU A 240 -9.61 -5.10 -12.11
CA GLU A 240 -9.59 -5.55 -10.73
C GLU A 240 -10.33 -6.86 -10.54
N VAL A 241 -9.79 -7.74 -9.68
CA VAL A 241 -10.45 -8.96 -9.21
C VAL A 241 -10.38 -8.97 -7.69
N ASN A 242 -11.54 -9.03 -7.04
CA ASN A 242 -11.72 -8.94 -5.59
C ASN A 242 -11.00 -7.70 -4.99
N GLY A 243 -11.07 -6.57 -5.70
CA GLY A 243 -10.43 -5.30 -5.30
C GLY A 243 -8.95 -5.18 -5.65
N ARG A 244 -8.34 -6.20 -6.27
CA ARG A 244 -6.93 -6.15 -6.67
C ARG A 244 -6.78 -5.98 -8.17
N GLN A 245 -6.09 -4.93 -8.61
CA GLN A 245 -5.76 -4.76 -10.03
C GLN A 245 -4.77 -5.85 -10.49
N VAL A 246 -5.19 -6.69 -11.44
CA VAL A 246 -4.42 -7.87 -11.89
C VAL A 246 -4.21 -7.92 -13.41
N PHE A 247 -4.92 -7.10 -14.18
CA PHE A 247 -4.69 -6.94 -15.61
C PHE A 247 -4.98 -5.51 -16.10
N PRO A 248 -4.34 -5.04 -17.18
CA PRO A 248 -4.76 -3.82 -17.86
C PRO A 248 -6.00 -4.06 -18.71
N PHE A 249 -6.89 -3.08 -18.82
CA PHE A 249 -8.05 -3.15 -19.70
C PHE A 249 -7.63 -3.03 -21.18
N ALA A 250 -7.97 -4.07 -21.96
CA ALA A 250 -7.89 -4.10 -23.42
C ALA A 250 -6.60 -3.47 -24.04
N PRO A 251 -5.39 -3.83 -23.57
CA PRO A 251 -4.15 -3.23 -24.06
C PRO A 251 -4.02 -3.44 -25.57
N ASP A 252 -3.64 -2.38 -26.29
CA ASP A 252 -3.39 -2.38 -27.73
C ASP A 252 -4.59 -2.79 -28.62
N LEU A 253 -5.80 -2.88 -28.05
CA LEU A 253 -7.01 -3.20 -28.81
C LEU A 253 -7.46 -2.00 -29.67
N SER A 254 -7.73 -2.27 -30.94
CA SER A 254 -8.12 -1.20 -31.87
C SER A 254 -9.56 -0.73 -31.65
N GLN A 255 -9.72 0.56 -31.36
CA GLN A 255 -11.01 1.21 -31.13
C GLN A 255 -11.67 1.72 -32.42
N PRO A 256 -13.01 1.75 -32.51
CA PRO A 256 -13.92 1.26 -31.49
C PRO A 256 -14.08 -0.27 -31.56
N TYR A 257 -14.44 -0.89 -30.44
CA TYR A 257 -14.70 -2.34 -30.33
C TYR A 257 -16.18 -2.66 -30.07
N ASN A 258 -16.50 -3.94 -30.14
CA ASN A 258 -17.79 -4.49 -29.71
C ASN A 258 -17.62 -5.25 -28.40
N ILE A 259 -18.59 -5.16 -27.50
CA ILE A 259 -18.63 -5.93 -26.25
C ILE A 259 -19.61 -7.09 -26.43
N THR A 260 -19.15 -8.31 -26.22
CA THR A 260 -19.93 -9.55 -26.36
C THR A 260 -19.74 -10.43 -25.13
N PHE A 261 -20.82 -11.04 -24.65
CA PHE A 261 -20.76 -12.18 -23.73
C PHE A 261 -20.79 -13.47 -24.54
N GLN A 262 -19.92 -14.40 -24.17
CA GLN A 262 -19.78 -15.70 -24.80
C GLN A 262 -19.96 -16.77 -23.71
N ASN A 263 -20.71 -17.83 -24.02
CA ASN A 263 -21.08 -18.88 -23.07
C ASN A 263 -21.70 -18.34 -21.76
N GLY A 264 -22.63 -17.38 -21.88
CA GLY A 264 -23.34 -16.77 -20.74
C GLY A 264 -24.09 -17.76 -19.83
N ASP A 265 -24.34 -18.98 -20.30
CA ASP A 265 -24.91 -20.10 -19.55
C ASP A 265 -23.88 -20.86 -18.68
N GLN A 266 -22.58 -20.53 -18.81
CA GLN A 266 -21.47 -21.09 -18.02
C GLN A 266 -21.04 -20.18 -16.87
N ILE A 267 -21.91 -19.24 -16.47
CA ILE A 267 -21.74 -18.39 -15.30
C ILE A 267 -23.12 -18.03 -14.74
N SER A 268 -23.21 -17.89 -13.42
CA SER A 268 -24.37 -17.30 -12.77
C SER A 268 -23.95 -16.18 -11.83
N GLY A 269 -24.70 -15.08 -11.84
CA GLY A 269 -24.44 -13.92 -11.00
C GLY A 269 -25.01 -12.63 -11.56
N SER A 270 -24.41 -11.52 -11.14
CA SER A 270 -24.78 -10.17 -11.54
C SER A 270 -23.70 -9.52 -12.38
N TYR A 271 -24.10 -8.55 -13.19
CA TYR A 271 -23.16 -7.67 -13.88
C TYR A 271 -23.76 -6.28 -14.08
N GLU A 272 -22.89 -5.30 -14.22
CA GLU A 272 -23.22 -3.91 -14.49
C GLU A 272 -22.19 -3.31 -15.44
N LEU A 273 -22.63 -2.44 -16.35
CA LEU A 273 -21.75 -1.55 -17.10
C LEU A 273 -22.48 -0.27 -17.49
N THR A 274 -21.75 0.84 -17.48
CA THR A 274 -22.26 2.14 -17.90
C THR A 274 -21.60 2.57 -19.22
N LEU A 275 -22.41 2.88 -20.22
CA LEU A 275 -21.98 3.29 -21.55
C LEU A 275 -22.39 4.74 -21.82
N ALA A 276 -21.55 5.49 -22.54
CA ALA A 276 -21.92 6.82 -23.02
C ALA A 276 -23.02 6.73 -24.11
N THR A 277 -23.44 7.86 -24.69
CA THR A 277 -24.39 7.84 -25.82
C THR A 277 -23.80 7.42 -27.18
N SER A 278 -22.48 7.42 -27.33
CA SER A 278 -21.81 7.11 -28.61
C SER A 278 -21.87 5.63 -29.02
N PRO A 279 -21.79 4.64 -28.10
CA PRO A 279 -21.97 3.24 -28.45
C PRO A 279 -23.40 2.89 -28.84
N ASP A 280 -23.54 1.89 -29.71
CA ASP A 280 -24.84 1.34 -30.11
C ASP A 280 -25.18 0.13 -29.23
N VAL A 281 -25.93 0.40 -28.16
CA VAL A 281 -26.46 -0.60 -27.22
C VAL A 281 -27.49 -1.48 -27.91
N GLN A 282 -27.34 -2.80 -27.82
CA GLN A 282 -28.24 -3.76 -28.44
C GLN A 282 -29.51 -3.98 -27.60
N GLU A 283 -30.35 -2.95 -27.50
CA GLU A 283 -31.55 -2.95 -26.64
C GLU A 283 -32.56 -4.06 -26.96
N SER A 284 -32.52 -4.67 -28.15
CA SER A 284 -33.35 -5.83 -28.49
C SER A 284 -33.08 -7.04 -27.60
N ASN A 285 -31.86 -7.12 -27.06
CA ASN A 285 -31.38 -8.21 -26.21
C ASN A 285 -31.69 -7.98 -24.72
N LEU A 286 -32.31 -6.83 -24.38
CA LEU A 286 -32.51 -6.37 -23.00
C LEU A 286 -33.98 -6.08 -22.72
N TYR A 287 -34.36 -6.19 -21.45
CA TYR A 287 -35.62 -5.67 -20.94
C TYR A 287 -35.53 -4.17 -20.66
N SER A 288 -36.69 -3.51 -20.57
CA SER A 288 -36.75 -2.16 -20.01
C SER A 288 -36.67 -2.23 -18.49
N ALA A 289 -36.03 -1.24 -17.87
CA ALA A 289 -35.90 -1.16 -16.41
C ALA A 289 -37.25 -1.41 -15.68
N GLY A 290 -37.23 -2.30 -14.70
CA GLY A 290 -38.40 -2.65 -13.88
C GLY A 290 -39.36 -3.68 -14.49
N SER A 291 -39.02 -4.27 -15.64
CA SER A 291 -39.72 -5.46 -16.18
C SER A 291 -39.13 -6.73 -15.58
N ASP A 292 -37.95 -7.10 -16.05
CA ASP A 292 -37.21 -8.34 -15.77
C ASP A 292 -35.72 -8.06 -16.06
N GLU A 293 -34.85 -9.05 -15.87
CA GLU A 293 -33.40 -8.97 -16.14
C GLU A 293 -32.99 -9.91 -17.30
N PRO A 294 -31.94 -9.57 -18.05
CA PRO A 294 -31.13 -8.34 -17.97
C PRO A 294 -31.84 -7.10 -18.55
N TYR A 295 -31.58 -5.90 -18.02
CA TYR A 295 -32.25 -4.66 -18.46
C TYR A 295 -31.29 -3.51 -18.81
N VAL A 296 -31.84 -2.50 -19.51
CA VAL A 296 -31.21 -1.20 -19.76
C VAL A 296 -32.02 -0.07 -19.14
N SER A 297 -31.31 0.93 -18.59
CA SER A 297 -31.89 2.16 -18.05
C SER A 297 -31.06 3.38 -18.47
N PRO A 298 -31.65 4.59 -18.55
CA PRO A 298 -30.85 5.81 -18.66
C PRO A 298 -29.96 6.03 -17.44
N ALA A 299 -28.77 6.59 -17.64
CA ALA A 299 -27.78 6.90 -16.61
C ALA A 299 -27.07 8.22 -16.92
N VAL A 300 -26.41 8.81 -15.93
CA VAL A 300 -25.41 9.86 -16.19
C VAL A 300 -24.03 9.20 -16.31
N TYR A 301 -23.41 9.35 -17.47
CA TYR A 301 -22.10 8.77 -17.77
C TYR A 301 -20.99 9.52 -17.02
N ALA A 302 -20.93 10.84 -17.16
CA ALA A 302 -19.92 11.67 -16.51
C ALA A 302 -20.52 13.00 -16.02
N VAL A 303 -19.86 13.61 -15.04
CA VAL A 303 -20.18 14.93 -14.53
C VAL A 303 -19.00 15.86 -14.75
N ASN A 304 -19.27 17.02 -15.33
CA ASN A 304 -18.28 18.08 -15.53
C ASN A 304 -18.62 19.25 -14.60
N VAL A 305 -17.72 19.56 -13.68
CA VAL A 305 -17.85 20.65 -12.72
C VAL A 305 -16.86 21.75 -13.06
N THR A 306 -17.35 22.89 -13.57
CA THR A 306 -16.52 24.07 -13.76
C THR A 306 -16.44 24.84 -12.45
N MET A 307 -15.23 25.07 -11.98
CA MET A 307 -14.97 25.80 -10.74
C MET A 307 -13.86 26.83 -10.91
N THR A 308 -13.90 27.86 -10.07
CA THR A 308 -12.82 28.83 -9.91
C THR A 308 -12.26 28.70 -8.50
N TYR A 309 -10.96 28.46 -8.40
CA TYR A 309 -10.21 28.39 -7.16
C TYR A 309 -9.42 29.69 -6.97
N ASP A 310 -9.75 30.42 -5.91
CA ASP A 310 -9.16 31.71 -5.56
C ASP A 310 -8.40 31.62 -4.22
N THR A 311 -7.10 31.90 -4.23
CA THR A 311 -6.28 32.13 -3.03
C THR A 311 -5.90 33.62 -2.94
N SER A 312 -5.12 34.00 -1.92
CA SER A 312 -4.53 35.35 -1.85
C SER A 312 -3.56 35.67 -2.99
N GLU A 313 -3.07 34.67 -3.73
CA GLU A 313 -1.99 34.82 -4.73
C GLU A 313 -2.30 34.14 -6.08
N LEU A 314 -3.27 33.22 -6.14
CA LEU A 314 -3.62 32.42 -7.32
C LEU A 314 -5.13 32.46 -7.58
N SER A 315 -5.54 32.72 -8.82
CA SER A 315 -6.92 32.51 -9.28
C SER A 315 -6.89 31.58 -10.48
N ARG A 316 -7.46 30.39 -10.37
CA ARG A 316 -7.45 29.33 -11.39
C ARG A 316 -8.87 28.89 -11.69
N ARG A 317 -9.28 28.99 -12.95
CA ARG A 317 -10.51 28.38 -13.46
C ARG A 317 -10.18 27.01 -14.06
N THR A 318 -10.89 25.98 -13.63
CA THR A 318 -10.67 24.58 -14.01
C THR A 318 -12.02 23.90 -14.27
N THR A 319 -12.01 22.77 -14.97
CA THR A 319 -13.18 21.90 -15.12
C THR A 319 -12.78 20.49 -14.76
N VAL A 320 -13.37 19.98 -13.68
CA VAL A 320 -13.15 18.62 -13.20
C VAL A 320 -14.17 17.73 -13.87
N ARG A 321 -13.71 16.78 -14.69
CA ARG A 321 -14.56 15.74 -15.29
C ARG A 321 -14.47 14.47 -14.44
N VAL A 322 -15.62 13.99 -14.00
CA VAL A 322 -15.75 12.81 -13.14
C VAL A 322 -16.49 11.74 -13.92
N ALA A 323 -15.77 10.70 -14.30
CA ALA A 323 -16.26 9.47 -14.92
C ALA A 323 -15.57 8.30 -14.20
N PRO A 324 -16.13 7.83 -13.07
CA PRO A 324 -15.47 6.81 -12.26
C PRO A 324 -15.39 5.49 -13.04
N ASP A 325 -14.26 4.81 -12.90
CA ASP A 325 -13.95 3.53 -13.54
C ASP A 325 -13.95 3.57 -15.08
N GLU A 326 -13.77 4.76 -15.67
CA GLU A 326 -13.50 4.92 -17.09
C GLU A 326 -12.04 4.52 -17.39
N PRO A 327 -11.79 3.62 -18.35
CA PRO A 327 -10.44 3.26 -18.76
C PRO A 327 -9.63 4.48 -19.25
N THR A 328 -8.38 4.60 -18.81
CA THR A 328 -7.47 5.65 -19.29
C THR A 328 -6.36 5.08 -20.16
N THR A 329 -6.01 5.79 -21.23
CA THR A 329 -5.05 5.35 -22.27
C THR A 329 -3.59 5.25 -21.78
N TYR A 330 -3.32 5.60 -20.51
CA TYR A 330 -2.00 5.47 -19.87
C TYR A 330 -2.15 5.23 -18.37
N GLY A 331 -2.41 3.99 -17.93
CA GLY A 331 -2.03 3.45 -16.61
C GLY A 331 -2.30 4.29 -15.34
N ARG A 332 -3.19 5.27 -15.40
CA ARG A 332 -3.70 6.03 -14.27
C ARG A 332 -5.16 6.27 -14.57
N SER A 333 -5.95 5.20 -14.45
CA SER A 333 -7.27 5.40 -13.88
C SER A 333 -7.06 6.25 -12.63
N VAL A 334 -7.86 7.29 -12.44
CA VAL A 334 -8.25 7.59 -11.06
C VAL A 334 -9.16 6.42 -10.70
N SER A 335 -8.53 5.27 -10.39
CA SER A 335 -9.15 4.27 -9.55
C SER A 335 -9.54 5.07 -8.32
N ILE A 336 -10.80 4.97 -7.90
CA ILE A 336 -11.10 5.27 -6.51
C ILE A 336 -10.28 4.23 -5.77
N ASP A 337 -9.06 4.60 -5.36
CA ASP A 337 -8.06 3.69 -4.77
C ASP A 337 -8.83 2.64 -3.97
N VAL A 338 -8.89 1.41 -4.50
CA VAL A 338 -9.12 0.29 -3.61
C VAL A 338 -7.96 0.40 -2.65
N PRO A 339 -8.23 0.50 -1.34
CA PRO A 339 -7.17 0.54 -0.36
C PRO A 339 -6.14 -0.51 -0.75
N GLN A 340 -4.91 -0.06 -1.01
CA GLN A 340 -3.79 -0.95 -1.18
C GLN A 340 -3.08 -1.01 0.15
N PRO A 341 -2.46 -2.16 0.47
CA PRO A 341 -1.53 -2.18 1.57
C PRO A 341 -0.52 -1.07 1.41
N SER A 342 -0.28 -0.31 2.46
CA SER A 342 0.52 0.90 2.37
C SER A 342 1.26 1.16 3.67
N TYR A 343 2.38 1.87 3.57
CA TYR A 343 3.05 2.37 4.77
C TYR A 343 2.18 3.44 5.42
N THR A 344 1.96 3.30 6.72
CA THR A 344 1.34 4.33 7.55
C THR A 344 2.40 5.22 8.19
N ASP A 345 2.02 6.42 8.61
CA ASP A 345 2.82 7.18 9.56
C ASP A 345 2.96 6.35 10.83
N ARG A 346 4.13 5.75 11.06
CA ARG A 346 4.39 4.96 12.26
C ARG A 346 4.23 5.89 13.48
N GLU A 347 3.09 5.83 14.16
CA GLU A 347 2.78 6.76 15.27
C GLU A 347 3.08 6.19 16.65
N ALA A 348 3.35 4.89 16.74
CA ALA A 348 3.46 4.19 18.01
C ALA A 348 4.54 3.11 18.02
N ILE A 349 5.08 2.87 19.21
CA ILE A 349 5.83 1.65 19.52
C ILE A 349 4.88 0.53 19.93
N VAL A 350 5.30 -0.71 19.73
CA VAL A 350 4.58 -1.94 20.10
C VAL A 350 5.39 -2.68 21.16
N TYR A 351 4.72 -3.18 22.20
CA TYR A 351 5.35 -3.92 23.30
C TYR A 351 4.34 -4.83 23.99
N THR A 352 4.82 -5.76 24.82
CA THR A 352 3.95 -6.61 25.63
C THR A 352 4.18 -6.39 27.13
N SER A 353 3.15 -6.59 27.96
CA SER A 353 3.29 -6.49 29.42
C SER A 353 4.05 -7.69 30.01
N PRO A 354 4.91 -7.51 31.03
CA PRO A 354 5.70 -8.60 31.62
C PRO A 354 4.86 -9.70 32.29
N ASP A 355 3.72 -9.34 32.90
CA ASP A 355 2.95 -10.29 33.72
C ASP A 355 2.07 -11.22 32.89
N THR A 356 1.55 -10.74 31.76
CA THR A 356 0.52 -11.43 30.97
C THR A 356 0.89 -11.66 29.50
N GLY A 357 2.03 -11.12 29.06
CA GLY A 357 2.38 -11.08 27.63
C GLY A 357 1.33 -10.37 26.79
N ARG A 358 0.62 -9.39 27.39
CA ARG A 358 -0.49 -8.69 26.73
C ARG A 358 0.01 -7.62 25.79
N LEU A 359 -0.50 -7.61 24.55
CA LEU A 359 -0.04 -6.74 23.48
C LEU A 359 -0.59 -5.32 23.61
N TYR A 360 0.31 -4.33 23.50
CA TYR A 360 0.02 -2.92 23.57
C TYR A 360 0.76 -2.15 22.48
N SER A 361 0.19 -1.00 22.09
CA SER A 361 0.92 0.04 21.38
C SER A 361 0.86 1.35 22.15
N ARG A 362 1.87 2.21 21.97
CA ARG A 362 1.97 3.50 22.63
C ARG A 362 2.50 4.58 21.72
N THR A 363 1.80 5.70 21.67
CA THR A 363 2.21 6.94 21.01
C THR A 363 3.02 7.82 21.98
N PRO A 364 3.86 8.76 21.49
CA PRO A 364 4.62 9.71 22.31
C PRO A 364 3.77 10.59 23.24
N ASP A 365 2.56 10.95 22.82
CA ASP A 365 1.62 11.74 23.64
C ASP A 365 1.03 10.94 24.82
N GLY A 366 1.34 9.64 24.87
CA GLY A 366 0.91 8.74 25.92
C GLY A 366 -0.45 8.09 25.65
N ALA A 367 -1.02 8.12 24.44
CA ALA A 367 -2.14 7.23 24.14
C ALA A 367 -1.67 5.76 24.15
N ARG A 368 -2.52 4.86 24.66
CA ARG A 368 -2.26 3.41 24.70
C ARG A 368 -3.41 2.65 24.08
N THR A 369 -3.11 1.78 23.13
CA THR A 369 -4.06 0.82 22.57
C THR A 369 -3.80 -0.56 23.18
N ASP A 370 -4.85 -1.23 23.61
CA ASP A 370 -4.83 -2.59 24.15
C ASP A 370 -5.52 -3.51 23.15
N TYR A 371 -4.76 -4.47 22.61
CA TYR A 371 -5.23 -5.33 21.53
C TYR A 371 -5.95 -6.59 22.03
N GLY A 372 -6.09 -6.76 23.35
CA GLY A 372 -6.82 -7.89 23.94
C GLY A 372 -6.12 -9.26 23.82
N VAL A 373 -4.94 -9.33 23.20
CA VAL A 373 -4.16 -10.55 23.00
C VAL A 373 -3.16 -10.75 24.15
N THR A 374 -2.98 -11.98 24.62
CA THR A 374 -2.06 -12.35 25.71
C THR A 374 -1.14 -13.50 25.29
N GLY A 375 -0.03 -13.69 26.00
CA GLY A 375 0.91 -14.78 25.70
C GLY A 375 1.67 -14.61 24.39
N VAL A 376 1.80 -13.38 23.90
CA VAL A 376 2.54 -13.06 22.68
C VAL A 376 4.02 -13.44 22.83
N GLN A 377 4.57 -14.13 21.82
CA GLN A 377 5.93 -14.67 21.83
C GLN A 377 6.90 -13.85 20.98
N ALA A 378 6.40 -13.14 19.97
CA ALA A 378 7.15 -12.19 19.15
C ALA A 378 6.20 -11.12 18.63
N ILE A 379 6.74 -9.92 18.39
CA ILE A 379 6.01 -8.76 17.88
C ILE A 379 6.75 -8.17 16.69
N GLY A 380 5.99 -7.63 15.74
CA GLY A 380 6.53 -6.77 14.70
C GLY A 380 5.95 -5.35 14.78
N PRO A 381 6.40 -4.49 13.86
CA PRO A 381 6.08 -3.07 13.89
C PRO A 381 4.66 -2.77 13.41
N LYS A 382 4.02 -1.77 14.03
CA LYS A 382 2.78 -1.15 13.53
C LYS A 382 3.13 -0.07 12.50
N GLN A 383 3.27 -0.46 11.24
CA GLN A 383 3.77 0.47 10.21
C GLN A 383 3.20 0.27 8.81
N VAL A 384 2.54 -0.86 8.55
CA VAL A 384 1.92 -1.17 7.27
C VAL A 384 0.47 -1.51 7.57
N ASP A 385 -0.43 -0.87 6.84
CA ASP A 385 -1.79 -1.34 6.64
C ASP A 385 -1.70 -2.48 5.61
N LEU A 386 -1.90 -3.71 6.05
CA LEU A 386 -1.64 -4.97 5.33
C LEU A 386 -2.90 -5.52 4.66
N ASP A 387 -4.09 -5.24 5.20
CA ASP A 387 -5.37 -5.64 4.61
C ASP A 387 -6.14 -4.47 4.00
N ALA A 388 -5.55 -3.28 4.05
CA ALA A 388 -5.99 -2.09 3.38
C ALA A 388 -7.35 -1.59 3.89
N ASP A 389 -7.41 -1.31 5.19
CA ASP A 389 -8.58 -0.73 5.84
C ASP A 389 -8.32 0.69 6.40
N ASP A 390 -7.19 1.30 6.01
CA ASP A 390 -6.60 2.54 6.53
C ASP A 390 -6.14 2.45 8.01
N VAL A 391 -5.99 1.24 8.57
CA VAL A 391 -5.44 0.98 9.89
C VAL A 391 -4.20 0.10 9.75
N ALA A 392 -3.12 0.45 10.46
CA ALA A 392 -1.93 -0.41 10.45
C ALA A 392 -2.08 -1.64 11.34
N GLU A 393 -1.69 -2.79 10.83
CA GLU A 393 -1.65 -4.04 11.58
C GLU A 393 -0.35 -4.20 12.35
N ILE A 394 -0.44 -4.99 13.42
CA ILE A 394 0.68 -5.51 14.16
C ILE A 394 0.77 -7.01 13.88
N PRO A 395 1.82 -7.49 13.19
CA PRO A 395 2.08 -8.92 13.16
C PRO A 395 2.62 -9.37 14.52
N TYR A 396 2.18 -10.54 14.97
CA TYR A 396 2.64 -11.15 16.20
C TYR A 396 2.60 -12.68 16.13
N VAL A 397 3.44 -13.33 16.94
CA VAL A 397 3.38 -14.78 17.17
C VAL A 397 2.59 -15.05 18.43
N ALA A 398 1.50 -15.81 18.29
CA ALA A 398 0.62 -16.19 19.41
C ALA A 398 1.27 -17.25 20.31
N ASP A 399 0.68 -17.49 21.49
CA ASP A 399 1.17 -18.46 22.49
C ASP A 399 1.29 -19.91 21.96
N ASN A 400 0.49 -20.25 20.96
CA ASN A 400 0.53 -21.53 20.28
C ASN A 400 1.57 -21.61 19.15
N GLY A 401 2.29 -20.53 18.84
CA GLY A 401 3.28 -20.45 17.75
C GLY A 401 2.72 -20.03 16.39
N SER A 402 1.43 -19.67 16.27
CA SER A 402 0.83 -19.21 15.01
C SER A 402 1.22 -17.76 14.70
N LEU A 403 1.40 -17.44 13.42
CA LEU A 403 1.58 -16.06 12.96
C LEU A 403 0.22 -15.42 12.70
N MET A 404 0.00 -14.28 13.34
CA MET A 404 -1.25 -13.52 13.29
C MET A 404 -0.94 -12.06 12.96
N ILE A 405 -1.93 -11.35 12.44
CA ILE A 405 -1.98 -9.88 12.42
C ILE A 405 -3.17 -9.42 13.25
N ILE A 406 -3.06 -8.23 13.85
CA ILE A 406 -4.17 -7.57 14.55
C ILE A 406 -4.07 -6.05 14.38
N ASP A 407 -5.21 -5.41 14.18
CA ASP A 407 -5.30 -3.98 13.97
C ASP A 407 -5.80 -3.24 15.23
N GLY A 408 -5.94 -1.90 15.16
CA GLY A 408 -6.42 -1.07 16.27
C GLY A 408 -7.91 -1.26 16.62
N ASN A 409 -8.71 -1.82 15.71
CA ASN A 409 -10.13 -2.07 15.85
C ASN A 409 -10.42 -3.43 16.53
N GLY A 410 -9.41 -4.32 16.59
CA GLY A 410 -9.47 -5.64 17.21
C GLY A 410 -9.78 -6.77 16.21
N GLU A 411 -9.72 -6.48 14.91
CA GLU A 411 -9.77 -7.45 13.83
C GLU A 411 -8.42 -8.18 13.77
N GLY A 412 -8.47 -9.49 13.94
CA GLY A 412 -7.30 -10.36 13.93
C GLY A 412 -7.42 -11.43 12.87
N LYS A 413 -6.35 -11.62 12.10
CA LYS A 413 -6.30 -12.62 11.02
C LYS A 413 -5.14 -13.60 11.24
N LEU A 414 -5.42 -14.88 11.01
CA LEU A 414 -4.41 -15.92 10.97
C LEU A 414 -3.68 -15.88 9.62
N LEU A 415 -2.36 -15.74 9.65
CA LEU A 415 -1.53 -15.82 8.44
C LEU A 415 -0.90 -17.19 8.28
N VAL A 416 -0.38 -17.78 9.37
CA VAL A 416 0.29 -19.09 9.35
C VAL A 416 -0.06 -19.87 10.62
N ALA A 417 -0.59 -21.08 10.45
CA ALA A 417 -0.93 -21.95 11.55
C ALA A 417 0.33 -22.55 12.21
N ALA A 418 0.28 -22.79 13.53
CA ALA A 418 1.40 -23.34 14.29
C ALA A 418 1.87 -24.73 13.84
N ASP A 419 1.00 -25.53 13.23
CA ASP A 419 1.30 -26.86 12.71
C ASP A 419 1.76 -26.85 11.23
N ASP A 420 1.81 -25.66 10.61
CA ASP A 420 2.41 -25.50 9.29
C ASP A 420 3.92 -25.69 9.37
N SER A 421 4.51 -26.38 8.39
CA SER A 421 5.97 -26.59 8.33
C SER A 421 6.75 -25.29 8.13
N LYS A 422 6.07 -24.21 7.76
CA LYS A 422 6.60 -22.86 7.55
C LYS A 422 6.23 -21.92 8.71
N ALA A 423 5.76 -22.42 9.84
CA ALA A 423 5.44 -21.60 11.00
C ALA A 423 6.70 -20.85 11.51
N PRO A 424 6.52 -19.66 12.15
CA PRO A 424 7.63 -18.94 12.74
C PRO A 424 8.35 -19.75 13.83
N ILE A 425 9.65 -19.50 13.96
CA ILE A 425 10.43 -19.95 15.11
C ILE A 425 9.91 -19.24 16.37
N SER A 426 9.69 -19.99 17.44
CA SER A 426 9.22 -19.41 18.70
C SER A 426 9.67 -20.26 19.90
N PRO A 427 10.00 -19.66 21.06
CA PRO A 427 10.52 -20.37 22.23
C PRO A 427 9.65 -21.53 22.73
N ASP A 428 8.33 -21.46 22.55
CA ASP A 428 7.39 -22.50 22.99
C ASP A 428 6.89 -23.38 21.82
N ASN A 429 7.40 -23.20 20.59
CA ASN A 429 7.11 -24.07 19.47
C ASN A 429 7.98 -25.32 19.56
N GLU A 430 7.40 -26.47 19.94
CA GLU A 430 8.09 -27.76 20.07
C GLU A 430 8.78 -28.23 18.77
N ASN A 431 8.37 -27.70 17.61
CA ASN A 431 8.97 -28.00 16.31
C ASN A 431 10.15 -27.07 15.95
N SER A 432 10.45 -26.06 16.78
CA SER A 432 11.57 -25.15 16.55
C SER A 432 12.88 -25.72 17.13
N ASN A 433 13.91 -25.81 16.30
CA ASN A 433 15.24 -26.29 16.71
C ASN A 433 16.13 -25.18 17.31
N PHE A 434 15.60 -23.97 17.45
CA PHE A 434 16.31 -22.82 18.01
C PHE A 434 15.94 -22.64 19.49
N GLY A 435 16.90 -22.18 20.29
CA GLY A 435 16.75 -22.07 21.74
C GLY A 435 15.66 -21.07 22.18
N SER A 436 15.73 -20.62 23.43
CA SER A 436 14.76 -19.68 24.03
C SER A 436 14.75 -18.26 23.42
N GLU A 437 15.37 -18.05 22.27
CA GLU A 437 15.48 -16.76 21.59
C GLU A 437 14.33 -16.63 20.59
N GLY A 438 13.54 -15.55 20.70
CA GLY A 438 12.38 -15.30 19.84
C GLY A 438 12.74 -15.02 18.38
N THR A 439 11.72 -14.89 17.52
CA THR A 439 11.86 -14.46 16.12
C THR A 439 11.64 -12.95 15.99
N LEU A 440 12.29 -12.32 15.01
CA LEU A 440 11.92 -10.97 14.57
C LEU A 440 10.83 -11.06 13.51
N LEU A 441 9.85 -10.18 13.62
CA LEU A 441 8.83 -9.97 12.60
C LEU A 441 9.06 -8.61 11.97
N ALA A 442 9.09 -8.59 10.64
CA ALA A 442 9.15 -7.37 9.87
C ALA A 442 7.94 -7.25 8.94
N THR A 443 7.62 -6.02 8.58
CA THR A 443 6.65 -5.71 7.51
C THR A 443 7.29 -4.76 6.52
N GLY A 444 6.80 -4.77 5.29
CA GLY A 444 7.26 -3.85 4.26
C GLY A 444 6.90 -4.36 2.87
N GLU A 445 7.14 -3.52 1.88
CA GLU A 445 7.00 -3.88 0.47
C GLU A 445 8.29 -4.53 -0.03
N TRP A 446 8.19 -5.70 -0.66
CA TRP A 446 9.35 -6.36 -1.27
C TRP A 446 8.94 -7.11 -2.54
N ASN A 447 9.67 -6.88 -3.63
CA ASN A 447 9.35 -7.40 -4.96
C ASN A 447 7.89 -7.10 -5.37
N GLY A 448 7.44 -5.86 -5.15
CA GLY A 448 6.12 -5.36 -5.57
C GLY A 448 4.93 -5.88 -4.77
N GLY A 449 5.13 -6.23 -3.49
CA GLY A 449 4.02 -6.57 -2.60
C GLY A 449 4.36 -6.47 -1.12
N PHE A 450 3.40 -6.00 -0.33
CA PHE A 450 3.51 -5.94 1.12
C PHE A 450 3.34 -7.33 1.75
N ALA A 451 4.17 -7.63 2.75
CA ALA A 451 4.12 -8.89 3.45
C ALA A 451 4.66 -8.76 4.88
N VAL A 452 4.39 -9.79 5.68
CA VAL A 452 5.10 -10.08 6.93
C VAL A 452 6.28 -11.00 6.61
N PHE A 453 7.47 -10.62 7.06
CA PHE A 453 8.71 -11.39 6.93
C PHE A 453 9.13 -11.95 8.27
N TYR A 454 9.55 -13.21 8.28
CA TYR A 454 9.91 -13.90 9.51
C TYR A 454 10.83 -15.09 9.24
N ALA A 455 11.57 -15.53 10.26
CA ALA A 455 12.32 -16.77 10.20
C ALA A 455 11.43 -17.96 10.61
N GLY A 456 11.36 -18.98 9.75
CA GLY A 456 10.60 -20.20 9.96
C GLY A 456 11.48 -21.45 10.02
N THR A 457 10.91 -22.56 10.48
CA THR A 457 11.62 -23.81 10.81
C THR A 457 12.21 -24.59 9.61
N GLY A 458 11.94 -24.15 8.38
CA GLY A 458 12.46 -24.74 7.13
C GLY A 458 11.61 -25.88 6.56
N GLN A 459 11.71 -26.15 5.25
CA GLN A 459 11.02 -27.27 4.60
C GLN A 459 11.62 -28.63 5.03
N ASP A 460 10.73 -29.56 5.41
CA ASP A 460 10.91 -31.02 5.46
C ASP A 460 12.36 -31.54 5.62
N GLY A 461 12.88 -31.47 6.84
CA GLY A 461 13.95 -32.36 7.31
C GLY A 461 15.40 -31.90 7.12
N SER A 462 15.67 -30.67 6.65
CA SER A 462 17.03 -30.09 6.68
C SER A 462 17.41 -29.56 8.06
N GLY A 463 16.44 -29.01 8.81
CA GLY A 463 16.66 -28.38 10.12
C GLY A 463 17.20 -26.95 10.05
N ASP A 464 17.40 -26.39 8.85
CA ASP A 464 17.96 -25.06 8.65
C ASP A 464 16.87 -23.97 8.52
N PRO A 465 16.96 -22.87 9.29
CA PRO A 465 15.97 -21.82 9.26
C PRO A 465 15.97 -21.10 7.90
N GLN A 466 14.79 -20.74 7.41
CA GLN A 466 14.60 -19.95 6.19
C GLN A 466 13.83 -18.67 6.48
N ILE A 467 14.05 -17.64 5.66
CA ILE A 467 13.24 -16.43 5.71
C ILE A 467 12.02 -16.65 4.81
N TYR A 468 10.85 -16.46 5.40
CA TYR A 468 9.56 -16.54 4.72
C TYR A 468 8.96 -15.15 4.60
N ARG A 469 8.15 -14.97 3.56
CA ARG A 469 7.19 -13.88 3.41
C ARG A 469 5.78 -14.45 3.38
N VAL A 470 4.83 -13.74 3.97
CA VAL A 470 3.40 -14.08 3.89
C VAL A 470 2.58 -12.80 3.83
N ASP A 471 1.68 -12.73 2.86
CA ASP A 471 0.69 -11.67 2.75
C ASP A 471 -0.58 -12.05 3.52
N THR A 472 -1.61 -11.21 3.45
CA THR A 472 -2.86 -11.47 4.14
C THR A 472 -3.65 -12.64 3.54
N ASP A 473 -3.25 -13.22 2.40
CA ASP A 473 -3.88 -14.42 1.84
C ASP A 473 -3.44 -15.72 2.57
N GLY A 474 -2.42 -15.64 3.43
CA GLY A 474 -2.02 -16.74 4.31
C GLY A 474 -1.25 -17.86 3.61
N ASN A 475 -0.55 -17.54 2.52
CA ASN A 475 0.24 -18.50 1.74
C ASN A 475 1.76 -18.22 1.86
N PRO A 476 2.41 -18.66 2.95
CA PRO A 476 3.82 -18.36 3.17
C PRO A 476 4.73 -18.96 2.09
N SER A 477 5.66 -18.16 1.57
CA SER A 477 6.67 -18.55 0.58
C SER A 477 8.07 -18.20 1.05
N VAL A 478 9.06 -18.99 0.65
CA VAL A 478 10.48 -18.73 0.97
C VAL A 478 10.97 -17.52 0.17
N VAL A 479 11.79 -16.67 0.79
CA VAL A 479 12.59 -15.66 0.09
C VAL A 479 13.87 -16.34 -0.40
N SER A 480 13.85 -16.80 -1.65
CA SER A 480 14.87 -17.69 -2.24
C SER A 480 16.30 -17.13 -2.21
N GLU A 481 16.43 -15.81 -2.25
CA GLU A 481 17.67 -15.04 -2.22
C GLU A 481 18.40 -15.19 -0.88
N THR A 482 17.69 -15.65 0.15
CA THR A 482 18.21 -15.93 1.49
C THR A 482 18.58 -17.41 1.70
N GLU A 483 18.39 -18.27 0.69
CA GLU A 483 18.71 -19.71 0.76
C GLU A 483 20.23 -19.98 0.78
N ASN A 484 20.64 -20.92 1.64
CA ASN A 484 21.92 -21.65 1.67
C ASN A 484 23.25 -20.91 1.43
N VAL A 485 23.96 -20.66 2.53
CA VAL A 485 25.41 -20.94 2.62
C VAL A 485 25.61 -21.74 3.91
N ASP A 486 26.15 -22.95 3.77
CA ASP A 486 26.72 -23.82 4.82
C ASP A 486 26.35 -23.48 6.27
N ASN A 487 25.14 -23.85 6.68
CA ASN A 487 24.73 -23.69 8.08
C ASN A 487 25.42 -24.76 8.94
N ALA A 488 26.57 -24.41 9.49
CA ALA A 488 27.04 -25.03 10.72
C ALA A 488 26.50 -24.18 11.89
N ASP A 489 25.30 -24.53 12.37
CA ASP A 489 24.78 -24.17 13.69
C ASP A 489 24.28 -22.71 13.94
N GLY A 490 24.05 -21.88 12.91
CA GLY A 490 23.61 -20.47 13.06
C GLY A 490 22.10 -20.24 12.86
N GLY A 491 21.51 -19.33 13.66
CA GLY A 491 20.11 -18.89 13.49
C GLY A 491 19.95 -17.76 12.48
N LYS A 492 18.77 -17.65 11.87
CA LYS A 492 18.40 -16.53 10.97
C LYS A 492 17.30 -15.69 11.61
N SER A 493 17.34 -14.38 11.38
CA SER A 493 16.28 -13.46 11.79
C SER A 493 16.20 -12.27 10.83
N VAL A 494 15.02 -11.69 10.65
CA VAL A 494 14.79 -10.60 9.69
C VAL A 494 14.76 -9.27 10.44
N ALA A 495 15.66 -8.35 10.11
CA ALA A 495 15.66 -7.01 10.71
C ALA A 495 14.49 -6.18 10.14
N GLY A 496 14.33 -6.24 8.82
CA GLY A 496 13.19 -5.69 8.10
C GLY A 496 13.57 -5.12 6.74
N ILE A 497 12.61 -4.43 6.14
CA ILE A 497 12.76 -3.81 4.83
C ILE A 497 13.15 -2.34 5.00
N HIS A 498 14.23 -1.94 4.33
CA HIS A 498 14.68 -0.55 4.22
C HIS A 498 15.76 -0.45 3.15
N ASP A 499 15.76 0.60 2.35
CA ASP A 499 16.93 1.09 1.58
C ASP A 499 18.14 1.22 2.52
N PHE A 500 19.00 0.21 2.62
CA PHE A 500 20.07 0.12 3.63
C PHE A 500 21.39 0.64 3.07
N ASN A 501 21.61 0.49 1.77
CA ASN A 501 22.76 1.00 1.03
C ASN A 501 22.55 2.42 0.45
N ALA A 502 21.38 3.02 0.66
CA ALA A 502 21.01 4.37 0.21
C ALA A 502 21.05 4.57 -1.32
N ASP A 503 20.78 3.52 -2.10
CA ASP A 503 20.70 3.61 -3.56
C ASP A 503 19.30 4.00 -4.08
N GLY A 504 18.31 3.99 -3.18
CA GLY A 504 16.94 4.40 -3.44
C GLY A 504 15.95 3.25 -3.65
N ASP A 505 16.43 2.00 -3.67
CA ASP A 505 15.60 0.80 -3.68
C ASP A 505 15.59 0.18 -2.27
N ASP A 506 14.44 -0.38 -1.85
CA ASP A 506 14.33 -0.98 -0.52
C ASP A 506 15.10 -2.32 -0.47
N ASP A 507 15.90 -2.54 0.58
CA ASP A 507 16.63 -3.79 0.84
C ASP A 507 15.94 -4.68 1.89
N LEU A 508 16.05 -6.00 1.74
CA LEU A 508 15.68 -6.95 2.80
C LEU A 508 16.89 -7.22 3.68
N VAL A 509 16.92 -6.62 4.87
CA VAL A 509 18.02 -6.75 5.84
C VAL A 509 17.74 -7.87 6.83
N TYR A 510 18.72 -8.75 7.03
CA TYR A 510 18.61 -9.89 7.92
C TYR A 510 19.95 -10.25 8.55
N ILE A 511 19.90 -11.01 9.64
CA ILE A 511 21.09 -11.59 10.27
C ILE A 511 21.22 -13.06 9.89
N GLY A 512 22.43 -13.43 9.47
CA GLY A 512 22.78 -14.77 9.04
C GLY A 512 23.81 -15.43 9.96
N ASP A 513 24.65 -16.27 9.38
CA ASP A 513 25.74 -16.96 10.07
C ASP A 513 26.72 -15.98 10.76
N SER A 514 27.37 -16.47 11.83
CA SER A 514 28.48 -15.80 12.53
C SER A 514 28.23 -14.36 13.02
N GLN A 515 26.97 -14.00 13.32
CA GLN A 515 26.60 -12.66 13.78
C GLN A 515 26.81 -11.55 12.73
N GLN A 516 26.89 -11.92 11.46
CA GLN A 516 27.05 -11.02 10.32
C GLN A 516 25.69 -10.53 9.80
N VAL A 517 25.63 -9.25 9.42
CA VAL A 517 24.45 -8.64 8.82
C VAL A 517 24.53 -8.78 7.31
N TRP A 518 23.43 -9.23 6.71
CA TRP A 518 23.26 -9.43 5.28
C TRP A 518 22.06 -8.62 4.80
N TRP A 519 22.09 -8.22 3.52
CA TRP A 519 20.93 -7.62 2.88
C TRP A 519 20.80 -8.12 1.44
N ILE A 520 19.58 -8.10 0.91
CA ILE A 520 19.31 -8.38 -0.50
C ILE A 520 19.07 -7.05 -1.20
N ASP A 521 19.83 -6.81 -2.26
CA ASP A 521 19.85 -5.61 -3.10
C ASP A 521 19.69 -6.07 -4.56
N ASP A 522 18.62 -5.64 -5.23
CA ASP A 522 18.22 -6.06 -6.60
C ASP A 522 18.35 -7.59 -6.82
N GLY A 523 17.80 -8.36 -5.89
CA GLY A 523 17.84 -9.83 -5.90
C GLY A 523 19.21 -10.45 -5.62
N THR A 524 20.22 -9.64 -5.30
CA THR A 524 21.59 -10.06 -5.02
C THR A 524 21.92 -9.90 -3.54
N ARG A 525 22.51 -10.92 -2.94
CA ARG A 525 22.92 -10.86 -1.53
C ARG A 525 24.22 -10.10 -1.34
N GLN A 526 24.18 -9.13 -0.43
CA GLN A 526 25.29 -8.33 0.08
C GLN A 526 25.49 -8.58 1.59
N GLY A 527 26.66 -8.29 2.14
CA GLY A 527 26.91 -8.48 3.57
C GLY A 527 28.05 -7.63 4.10
N THR A 528 28.01 -7.34 5.40
CA THR A 528 29.00 -6.52 6.10
C THR A 528 30.38 -7.18 6.09
N SER A 529 31.47 -6.43 6.01
CA SER A 529 32.82 -7.02 6.09
C SER A 529 33.27 -7.26 7.53
N ILE A 530 32.46 -6.85 8.51
CA ILE A 530 32.71 -6.98 9.94
C ILE A 530 31.69 -7.89 10.64
N GLU A 531 32.11 -8.44 11.78
CA GLU A 531 31.21 -9.06 12.77
C GLU A 531 30.97 -8.07 13.92
N PRO A 532 29.83 -7.36 13.95
CA PRO A 532 29.53 -6.35 14.98
C PRO A 532 29.33 -6.92 16.40
N SER A 533 29.55 -8.23 16.59
CA SER A 533 29.37 -8.96 17.84
C SER A 533 27.90 -8.94 18.31
N ILE A 534 26.96 -9.24 17.41
CA ILE A 534 25.53 -9.36 17.73
C ILE A 534 25.32 -10.72 18.42
N ASN A 535 25.26 -10.72 19.75
CA ASN A 535 25.22 -11.96 20.54
C ASN A 535 23.89 -12.69 20.53
N SER A 536 22.83 -12.10 19.96
CA SER A 536 21.55 -12.76 19.74
C SER A 536 20.92 -12.26 18.45
N ILE A 537 20.36 -13.18 17.67
CA ILE A 537 19.70 -12.89 16.39
C ILE A 537 18.39 -12.09 16.57
N ALA A 538 17.84 -12.06 17.77
CA ALA A 538 16.66 -11.28 18.13
C ALA A 538 17.00 -9.86 18.62
N ALA A 539 18.29 -9.55 18.80
CA ALA A 539 18.74 -8.30 19.41
C ALA A 539 18.98 -7.18 18.37
N MET A 540 18.11 -7.10 17.36
CA MET A 540 18.15 -6.08 16.31
C MET A 540 16.81 -5.39 16.18
N GLY A 541 16.80 -4.22 15.56
CA GLY A 541 15.60 -3.56 15.08
C GLY A 541 15.60 -3.37 13.57
N GLN A 542 14.52 -2.84 13.04
CA GLN A 542 14.44 -2.47 11.63
C GLN A 542 15.43 -1.32 11.33
N PRO A 543 16.20 -1.40 10.23
CA PRO A 543 16.99 -0.27 9.77
C PRO A 543 16.10 0.93 9.46
N ARG A 544 16.57 2.14 9.78
CA ARG A 544 15.88 3.40 9.48
C ARG A 544 16.89 4.53 9.29
N ARG A 545 16.44 5.58 8.59
CA ARG A 545 17.16 6.87 8.62
C ARG A 545 17.24 7.44 10.04
N ILE A 546 18.42 7.83 10.52
CA ILE A 546 18.66 8.49 11.81
C ILE A 546 19.90 9.38 11.71
N ASP A 547 19.75 10.67 12.06
CA ASP A 547 20.77 11.72 11.97
C ASP A 547 21.86 11.52 13.05
N VAL A 548 22.80 10.61 12.77
CA VAL A 548 23.91 10.28 13.68
C VAL A 548 25.00 11.35 13.67
N ASN A 549 25.19 12.01 12.53
CA ASN A 549 26.23 13.03 12.36
C ASN A 549 25.83 14.39 12.98
N GLY A 550 24.54 14.59 13.26
CA GLY A 550 23.95 15.75 13.91
C GLY A 550 23.77 16.98 13.02
N ASP A 551 23.95 16.87 11.70
CA ASP A 551 23.92 17.98 10.75
C ASP A 551 22.51 18.47 10.41
N GLY A 552 21.49 17.66 10.72
CA GLY A 552 20.08 17.96 10.49
C GLY A 552 19.59 17.70 9.07
N ASP A 553 20.40 17.12 8.18
CA ASP A 553 20.01 16.70 6.84
C ASP A 553 19.45 15.28 6.85
N ARG A 554 18.12 15.19 6.97
CA ARG A 554 17.40 13.90 6.97
C ARG A 554 17.46 13.14 5.64
N THR A 555 18.07 13.71 4.60
CA THR A 555 18.22 13.11 3.28
C THR A 555 19.62 12.56 3.01
N ASP A 556 20.56 12.69 3.96
CA ASP A 556 21.92 12.17 3.82
C ASP A 556 21.88 10.64 3.55
N PRO A 557 22.50 10.17 2.45
CA PRO A 557 22.70 8.74 2.23
C PRO A 557 23.41 8.04 3.39
N GLY A 558 24.20 8.77 4.20
CA GLY A 558 24.87 8.23 5.39
C GLY A 558 23.97 8.02 6.63
N ASP A 559 22.68 8.36 6.55
CA ASP A 559 21.77 8.31 7.70
C ASP A 559 21.08 6.95 7.87
N HIS A 560 21.38 5.92 7.09
CA HIS A 560 20.69 4.63 7.16
C HIS A 560 21.38 3.70 8.17
N TRP A 561 20.74 3.45 9.32
CA TRP A 561 21.35 2.68 10.41
C TRP A 561 20.45 1.56 10.90
N LEU A 562 21.05 0.39 11.10
CA LEU A 562 20.51 -0.78 11.78
C LEU A 562 20.80 -0.69 13.29
N PRO A 563 19.77 -0.62 14.15
CA PRO A 563 19.96 -0.66 15.59
C PRO A 563 20.12 -2.11 16.09
N PHE A 564 21.05 -2.33 17.02
CA PHE A 564 21.28 -3.66 17.60
C PHE A 564 21.86 -3.59 19.03
N THR A 565 21.75 -4.69 19.78
CA THR A 565 22.46 -4.84 21.06
C THR A 565 23.83 -5.46 20.81
N THR A 566 24.88 -4.68 21.08
CA THR A 566 26.27 -5.14 21.02
C THR A 566 26.53 -6.26 22.02
N GLY A 567 27.56 -7.08 21.80
CA GLY A 567 27.92 -8.15 22.73
C GLY A 567 28.37 -7.69 24.13
N SER A 568 28.54 -6.39 24.33
CA SER A 568 28.72 -5.76 25.65
C SER A 568 27.41 -5.43 26.37
N GLY A 569 26.25 -5.68 25.76
CA GLY A 569 24.92 -5.39 26.32
C GLY A 569 24.50 -3.93 26.20
N TYR A 570 24.96 -3.21 25.17
CA TYR A 570 24.59 -1.80 24.93
C TYR A 570 24.14 -1.58 23.50
N VAL A 571 23.35 -0.53 23.27
CA VAL A 571 22.87 -0.12 21.94
C VAL A 571 24.04 0.23 21.02
N GLY A 572 24.02 -0.33 19.82
CA GLY A 572 24.87 0.01 18.68
C GLY A 572 24.01 0.35 17.46
N LEU A 573 24.60 1.13 16.56
CA LEU A 573 24.08 1.46 15.24
C LEU A 573 25.11 1.01 14.21
N LEU A 574 24.69 0.25 13.21
CA LEU A 574 25.51 -0.24 12.10
C LEU A 574 24.98 0.30 10.77
N ASN A 575 25.85 0.78 9.88
CA ASN A 575 25.48 1.09 8.49
C ASN A 575 26.15 0.13 7.50
N ASP A 576 25.81 0.27 6.23
CA ASP A 576 26.33 -0.51 5.09
C ASP A 576 27.86 -0.37 4.89
N ASP A 577 28.41 0.79 5.23
CA ASP A 577 29.86 1.08 5.24
C ASP A 577 30.65 0.41 6.37
N ASP A 578 30.06 -0.52 7.12
CA ASP A 578 30.63 -1.19 8.30
C ASP A 578 30.96 -0.23 9.48
N ASN A 579 30.39 0.98 9.51
CA ASN A 579 30.57 1.87 10.65
C ASN A 579 29.70 1.44 11.81
N VAL A 580 30.28 1.41 13.01
CA VAL A 580 29.54 1.13 14.25
C VAL A 580 29.61 2.31 15.18
N VAL A 581 28.44 2.90 15.48
CA VAL A 581 28.29 3.96 16.47
C VAL A 581 27.65 3.38 17.73
N ARG A 582 28.12 3.83 18.90
CA ARG A 582 27.55 3.48 20.19
C ARG A 582 27.05 4.76 20.85
N PRO A 583 25.74 5.05 20.75
CA PRO A 583 25.21 6.31 21.24
C PRO A 583 25.51 6.53 22.73
N SER A 584 25.38 5.50 23.56
CA SER A 584 25.80 5.55 24.97
C SER A 584 26.05 4.14 25.54
N SER A 585 26.71 4.10 26.70
CA SER A 585 26.97 2.88 27.48
C SER A 585 26.53 3.01 28.94
N ASP A 586 25.64 3.96 29.23
CA ASP A 586 25.23 4.25 30.61
C ASP A 586 24.14 3.29 31.13
N VAL A 587 23.31 2.76 30.23
CA VAL A 587 22.21 1.83 30.56
C VAL A 587 22.29 0.64 29.62
N ALA A 588 22.37 -0.56 30.19
CA ALA A 588 22.45 -1.80 29.43
C ALA A 588 21.08 -2.13 28.79
N ALA A 589 21.14 -2.67 27.58
CA ALA A 589 20.00 -3.13 26.80
C ALA A 589 19.81 -4.64 26.94
N GLU A 590 18.57 -5.09 26.82
CA GLU A 590 18.23 -6.50 26.63
C GLU A 590 18.67 -7.01 25.25
N TYR A 591 18.89 -8.32 25.15
CA TYR A 591 19.21 -8.98 23.87
C TYR A 591 17.93 -9.33 23.09
N HIS A 592 17.09 -8.31 22.89
CA HIS A 592 15.75 -8.43 22.34
C HIS A 592 15.45 -7.27 21.39
N PRO A 593 14.33 -7.33 20.64
CA PRO A 593 14.05 -6.36 19.59
C PRO A 593 14.04 -4.93 20.11
N MET A 594 14.54 -4.01 19.27
CA MET A 594 14.55 -2.57 19.50
C MET A 594 14.02 -1.83 18.28
N THR A 595 13.76 -0.53 18.40
CA THR A 595 13.16 0.24 17.32
C THR A 595 13.69 1.65 17.22
N ILE A 596 13.68 2.22 16.01
CA ILE A 596 14.04 3.62 15.77
C ILE A 596 12.76 4.43 15.60
N PHE A 597 12.56 5.41 16.46
CA PHE A 597 11.33 6.18 16.54
C PHE A 597 11.57 7.54 17.19
N ASP A 598 10.93 8.61 16.69
CA ASP A 598 10.99 9.94 17.34
C ASP A 598 10.09 9.94 18.58
N TRP A 599 10.64 9.47 19.70
CA TRP A 599 9.89 9.34 20.94
C TRP A 599 9.67 10.67 21.63
N ASN A 600 10.67 11.55 21.55
CA ASN A 600 10.71 12.76 22.34
C ASN A 600 10.04 13.96 21.61
N GLY A 601 9.70 13.81 20.34
CA GLY A 601 9.00 14.78 19.51
C GLY A 601 9.86 15.97 19.07
N ASP A 602 11.19 15.83 19.10
CA ASP A 602 12.12 16.88 18.66
C ASP A 602 12.38 16.85 17.14
N GLY A 603 11.75 15.91 16.42
CA GLY A 603 11.93 15.72 14.99
C GLY A 603 13.15 14.86 14.65
N ARG A 604 13.89 14.34 15.64
CA ARG A 604 14.99 13.40 15.43
C ARG A 604 14.58 12.05 15.99
N ARG A 605 14.96 11.00 15.28
CA ARG A 605 14.62 9.65 15.73
C ARG A 605 15.58 9.21 16.82
N ASP A 606 15.03 8.52 17.81
CA ASP A 606 15.75 7.91 18.92
C ASP A 606 15.77 6.39 18.76
N VAL A 607 16.72 5.72 19.41
CA VAL A 607 16.65 4.26 19.54
C VAL A 607 15.93 3.91 20.83
N ILE A 608 14.83 3.18 20.74
CA ILE A 608 14.03 2.70 21.86
C ILE A 608 14.35 1.23 22.11
N TYR A 609 14.63 0.90 23.36
CA TYR A 609 15.03 -0.45 23.78
C TYR A 609 14.55 -0.76 25.20
N VAL A 610 14.55 -2.05 25.55
CA VAL A 610 14.26 -2.53 26.92
C VAL A 610 15.56 -2.59 27.71
N SER A 611 15.60 -2.03 28.92
CA SER A 611 16.78 -2.12 29.77
C SER A 611 16.89 -3.45 30.48
N SER A 612 18.07 -4.07 30.46
CA SER A 612 18.37 -5.31 31.19
C SER A 612 18.58 -5.13 32.70
N ASN A 613 18.46 -3.89 33.19
CA ASN A 613 18.57 -3.60 34.62
C ASN A 613 17.22 -3.71 35.34
N ASP A 614 16.11 -3.42 34.66
CA ASP A 614 14.79 -3.31 35.29
C ASP A 614 13.59 -3.57 34.37
N ASP A 615 13.80 -4.12 33.18
CA ASP A 615 12.75 -4.49 32.22
C ASP A 615 11.82 -3.33 31.83
N THR A 616 12.35 -2.10 31.84
CA THR A 616 11.61 -0.89 31.42
C THR A 616 12.15 -0.30 30.12
N LEU A 617 11.29 0.44 29.41
CA LEU A 617 11.67 1.12 28.17
C LEU A 617 12.55 2.34 28.42
N TYR A 618 13.55 2.47 27.56
CA TYR A 618 14.43 3.62 27.45
C TYR A 618 14.49 4.07 26.00
N TYR A 619 14.74 5.36 25.79
CA TYR A 619 15.21 5.87 24.51
C TYR A 619 16.60 6.46 24.66
N VAL A 620 17.40 6.37 23.60
CA VAL A 620 18.71 7.01 23.49
C VAL A 620 18.78 7.82 22.19
N THR A 621 19.14 9.09 22.32
CA THR A 621 19.40 9.95 21.16
C THR A 621 20.73 9.57 20.51
N PRO A 622 20.98 9.87 19.23
CA PRO A 622 22.30 9.70 18.62
C PRO A 622 23.43 10.47 19.33
N SER A 623 23.10 11.57 20.03
CA SER A 623 24.04 12.34 20.86
C SER A 623 24.40 11.65 22.18
N GLY A 624 23.73 10.54 22.53
CA GLY A 624 23.97 9.75 23.73
C GLY A 624 23.12 10.13 24.94
N ASP A 625 22.12 10.99 24.78
CA ASP A 625 21.19 11.31 25.86
C ASP A 625 20.25 10.12 26.09
N ILE A 626 20.43 9.42 27.21
CA ILE A 626 19.57 8.30 27.61
C ILE A 626 18.49 8.78 28.57
N ARG A 627 17.24 8.42 28.31
CA ARG A 627 16.13 8.63 29.26
C ARG A 627 15.21 7.42 29.33
N ARG A 628 14.73 7.17 30.55
CA ARG A 628 13.65 6.20 30.78
C ARG A 628 12.35 6.76 30.22
N ILE A 629 11.58 5.93 29.55
CA ILE A 629 10.23 6.27 29.10
C ILE A 629 9.27 6.21 30.29
N LEU A 630 8.63 7.34 30.59
CA LEU A 630 7.71 7.51 31.72
C LEU A 630 6.33 7.95 31.22
N ILE A 631 5.28 7.41 31.83
CA ILE A 631 3.91 7.88 31.69
C ILE A 631 3.49 8.57 32.99
N GLY A 632 3.44 9.90 32.94
CA GLY A 632 3.35 10.70 34.17
C GLY A 632 4.62 10.48 35.02
N SER A 633 4.51 9.67 36.06
CA SER A 633 5.64 9.29 36.93
C SER A 633 6.03 7.80 36.85
N GLU A 634 5.27 6.99 36.11
CA GLU A 634 5.44 5.54 36.11
C GLU A 634 6.26 5.06 34.90
N PRO A 635 7.27 4.22 35.10
CA PRO A 635 7.96 3.53 34.02
C PRO A 635 7.05 2.64 33.19
N VAL A 636 7.38 2.47 31.90
CA VAL A 636 6.74 1.45 31.05
C VAL A 636 7.53 0.16 31.16
N SER A 637 6.98 -0.82 31.89
CA SER A 637 7.53 -2.18 31.99
C SER A 637 7.09 -3.05 30.81
N VAL A 638 8.00 -3.89 30.33
CA VAL A 638 7.83 -4.72 29.12
C VAL A 638 8.22 -6.17 29.43
N ASP A 639 7.61 -7.16 28.75
CA ASP A 639 8.17 -8.51 28.74
C ASP A 639 9.49 -8.47 27.96
N PRO A 640 10.65 -8.67 28.62
CA PRO A 640 11.92 -8.57 27.95
C PRO A 640 12.02 -9.56 26.78
N ARG A 641 11.31 -10.71 26.83
CA ARG A 641 11.34 -11.75 25.78
C ARG A 641 10.84 -11.28 24.42
N THR A 642 9.89 -10.34 24.38
CA THR A 642 9.35 -9.81 23.13
C THR A 642 10.02 -8.53 22.67
N GLY A 643 10.71 -7.82 23.57
CA GLY A 643 11.31 -6.52 23.29
C GLY A 643 10.30 -5.45 22.91
N VAL A 644 10.70 -4.56 22.00
CA VAL A 644 9.91 -3.46 21.46
C VAL A 644 10.06 -3.37 19.95
N ALA A 645 8.96 -3.12 19.24
CA ALA A 645 8.93 -2.93 17.79
C ALA A 645 8.40 -1.56 17.42
#